data_AF-A0ABD2NIQ6-F1
#
_entry.id   AF-A0ABD2NIQ6-F1
#
_cell.length_a   1.000
_cell.length_b   1.000
_cell.length_c   1.000
_cell.angle_alpha   90.00
_cell.angle_beta   90.00
_cell.angle_gamma   90.00
#
_symmetry.space_group_name_H-M   'P 1'
#
loop_
_entity.id
_entity.type
_entity.pdbx_description
1 polymer ?
#
loop_
_entity_poly.entity_id
_entity_poly.type
_entity_poly.pdbx_seq_one_letter_code
_entity_poly.pdbx_strand_id
1 'polypeptide(L)'
;MFSLRTMETKSRWKLQLCVVIISLINCNLDSVQGTKICNHVYPKHDEVMHTHIESFHTMKKRSADQPLRILLYYDNSVYRLDEERFRLINNTILPEAVQFWEKALFVRRVENVIRLTRKCQDTQIFVKDGVTHCIGQCKEKTTCGEVEVPEEHLDACRICNFAGKDCHVAEGSQQGTGVKDIDFVFYISAMQTERCNKPLTVAYAAHCQQETALDRPIAGHANLCPDSISTKRQDLEILLSTVKHEILHALGFSMSLFAFYRDSNGVPYTDRNNDTGKPVLNERLQTYQWSDKVIKTFERRNWLVRAGVVPRSVDMMVTPNVVREVREYFDCPDLEGAELEDQGEDGTVLTHWEKRVFENEAMTGTHTQNPIISRITLALMEDTGWYTANYSQAGEMTWGRGLGCDFAVKSCKEWISMKADRGMSIHPFCNKVKRDPLQTECTDDRTSVALCNLVRHEQVLPKIYQNFDQIKYVEAGEEGYYGGSVSLADYCPYIQEFTWKAKNVIVRGSHCQFAENNPKPEKNFALEKYSNQSLCFEHSDHMWEERSCKQMRQWQHWGSGCYGYRCENGRLHILVGNYTYTCYHANQEIYIRIISNEWLHKGAIVCPPCREICASQFAARGESCKVGDEPPPANFYPRDELQCSACTVRNHLFVLFSLLLMIRCTS
;
A
#
# COMPACT_ATOMS: atom_id res chain seq x y z
N MET A 1 9.33 -41.78 57.64
CA MET A 1 9.54 -42.35 58.98
C MET A 1 9.46 -41.20 59.98
N PHE A 2 8.36 -41.10 60.75
CA PHE A 2 8.10 -40.30 61.99
C PHE A 2 8.58 -38.82 62.06
N SER A 3 7.96 -37.82 62.70
CA SER A 3 6.72 -37.66 63.46
C SER A 3 6.74 -36.27 64.14
N LEU A 4 5.69 -35.47 63.93
CA LEU A 4 4.93 -34.61 64.88
C LEU A 4 5.60 -33.53 65.78
N ARG A 5 4.96 -32.32 65.71
CA ARG A 5 4.49 -31.40 66.79
C ARG A 5 5.54 -30.61 67.61
N THR A 6 5.37 -29.34 68.01
CA THR A 6 4.19 -28.54 68.47
C THR A 6 4.45 -27.02 68.44
N MET A 7 3.36 -26.23 68.22
CA MET A 7 2.86 -24.96 68.85
C MET A 7 3.87 -23.98 69.52
N GLU A 8 3.77 -22.64 69.54
CA GLU A 8 2.67 -21.64 69.56
C GLU A 8 3.34 -20.23 69.57
N THR A 9 2.93 -19.14 68.89
CA THR A 9 1.94 -18.14 69.34
C THR A 9 1.90 -16.89 68.42
N LYS A 10 0.73 -16.23 68.46
CA LYS A 10 0.16 -15.04 67.77
C LYS A 10 1.00 -13.75 67.74
N SER A 11 0.87 -12.98 66.65
CA SER A 11 0.32 -11.59 66.68
C SER A 11 -0.01 -11.06 65.28
N ARG A 12 -1.14 -10.35 65.20
CA ARG A 12 -1.81 -9.84 64.00
C ARG A 12 -1.38 -8.40 63.72
N TRP A 13 -1.05 -8.07 62.47
CA TRP A 13 -1.18 -6.72 61.92
C TRP A 13 -2.09 -6.76 60.70
N LYS A 14 -3.20 -6.02 60.77
CA LYS A 14 -4.22 -5.91 59.74
C LYS A 14 -3.70 -4.99 58.61
N LEU A 15 -3.58 -5.54 57.41
CA LEU A 15 -3.49 -4.78 56.16
C LEU A 15 -4.82 -4.05 55.91
N GLN A 16 -4.79 -2.73 55.76
CA GLN A 16 -5.88 -1.98 55.12
C GLN A 16 -5.75 -2.16 53.61
N LEU A 17 -6.72 -2.87 53.01
CA LEU A 17 -6.93 -2.89 51.57
C LEU A 17 -7.34 -1.50 51.10
N CYS A 18 -6.47 -0.81 50.36
CA CYS A 18 -6.91 0.11 49.32
C CYS A 18 -7.19 -0.74 48.07
N VAL A 19 -8.47 -0.89 47.74
CA VAL A 19 -8.90 -1.53 46.50
C VAL A 19 -8.63 -0.54 45.36
N VAL A 20 -7.48 -0.68 44.71
CA VAL A 20 -7.24 -0.09 43.39
C VAL A 20 -7.87 -1.03 42.37
N ILE A 21 -9.03 -0.65 41.84
CA ILE A 21 -9.62 -1.34 40.68
C ILE A 21 -8.82 -0.89 39.46
N ILE A 22 -7.75 -1.63 39.15
CA ILE A 22 -7.12 -1.56 37.84
C ILE A 22 -8.01 -2.38 36.91
N SER A 23 -8.86 -1.73 36.13
CA SER A 23 -9.48 -2.37 34.98
C SER A 23 -8.40 -2.62 33.92
N LEU A 24 -7.69 -3.74 34.06
CA LEU A 24 -6.88 -4.31 32.98
C LEU A 24 -7.85 -4.78 31.90
N ILE A 25 -8.11 -3.90 30.92
CA ILE A 25 -8.58 -4.33 29.62
C ILE A 25 -7.38 -5.03 28.98
N ASN A 26 -7.33 -6.35 29.13
CA ASN A 26 -6.52 -7.20 28.25
C ASN A 26 -7.06 -7.01 26.83
N CYS A 27 -6.49 -6.06 26.10
CA CYS A 27 -6.48 -6.13 24.65
C CYS A 27 -5.53 -7.29 24.33
N ASN A 28 -6.09 -8.41 23.89
CA ASN A 28 -5.31 -9.48 23.28
C ASN A 28 -4.37 -8.85 22.24
N LEU A 29 -3.08 -9.13 22.38
CA LEU A 29 -2.12 -9.02 21.29
C LEU A 29 -2.46 -10.16 20.31
N ASP A 30 -3.52 -9.98 19.54
CA ASP A 30 -3.84 -10.89 18.46
C ASP A 30 -3.01 -10.52 17.23
N SER A 31 -2.20 -11.50 16.84
CA SER A 31 -1.51 -11.76 15.58
C SER A 31 -0.98 -10.58 14.77
N VAL A 32 0.31 -10.70 14.41
CA VAL A 32 0.86 -10.12 13.19
C VAL A 32 -0.11 -10.47 12.06
N GLN A 33 -0.91 -9.50 11.62
CA GLN A 33 -1.71 -9.66 10.42
C GLN A 33 -0.73 -9.91 9.28
N GLY A 34 -0.85 -11.07 8.63
CA GLY A 34 -0.13 -11.35 7.40
C GLY A 34 -0.33 -10.17 6.44
N THR A 35 0.77 -9.65 5.92
CA THR A 35 0.76 -8.68 4.83
C THR A 35 0.06 -9.32 3.62
N LYS A 36 -0.82 -8.58 2.94
CA LYS A 36 -1.49 -9.06 1.72
C LYS A 36 -0.45 -9.14 0.59
N ILE A 37 0.25 -10.27 0.48
CA ILE A 37 1.25 -10.50 -0.57
C ILE A 37 0.49 -10.86 -1.85
N CYS A 38 0.72 -10.08 -2.90
CA CYS A 38 0.26 -10.38 -4.24
C CYS A 38 1.03 -11.58 -4.78
N ASN A 39 0.30 -12.52 -5.35
CA ASN A 39 0.86 -13.71 -5.97
C ASN A 39 0.31 -13.83 -7.38
N HIS A 40 0.86 -13.02 -8.27
CA HIS A 40 0.44 -12.95 -9.66
C HIS A 40 0.94 -14.17 -10.44
N VAL A 41 0.02 -14.99 -10.93
CA VAL A 41 0.39 -16.15 -11.76
C VAL A 41 0.31 -15.73 -13.23
N TYR A 42 1.48 -15.50 -13.83
CA TYR A 42 1.58 -15.22 -15.26
C TYR A 42 1.27 -16.47 -16.09
N PRO A 43 0.70 -16.30 -17.30
CA PRO A 43 0.39 -17.42 -18.18
C PRO A 43 1.67 -18.03 -18.76
N LYS A 44 1.64 -19.35 -18.96
CA LYS A 44 2.70 -20.07 -19.68
C LYS A 44 2.62 -19.82 -21.18
N HIS A 45 3.72 -20.09 -21.88
CA HIS A 45 3.81 -19.85 -23.33
C HIS A 45 2.74 -20.60 -24.16
N ASP A 46 2.26 -21.77 -23.71
CA ASP A 46 1.25 -22.60 -24.37
C ASP A 46 -0.19 -22.23 -23.98
N GLU A 47 -0.37 -21.39 -22.96
CA GLU A 47 -1.67 -20.89 -22.52
C GLU A 47 -2.12 -19.62 -23.28
N VAL A 48 -1.16 -18.95 -23.94
CA VAL A 48 -1.37 -17.69 -24.67
C VAL A 48 -1.50 -17.93 -26.16
N MET A 49 -2.66 -17.58 -26.72
CA MET A 49 -2.87 -17.65 -28.15
C MET A 49 -2.47 -16.35 -28.84
N HIS A 50 -2.03 -16.47 -30.09
CA HIS A 50 -1.64 -15.33 -30.91
C HIS A 50 -2.65 -15.07 -32.02
N THR A 51 -3.19 -13.85 -32.03
CA THR A 51 -4.30 -13.44 -32.90
C THR A 51 -3.81 -12.58 -34.05
N HIS A 52 -4.22 -12.92 -35.25
CA HIS A 52 -4.04 -12.04 -36.40
C HIS A 52 -5.20 -11.06 -36.49
N ILE A 53 -4.88 -9.75 -36.44
CA ILE A 53 -5.88 -8.69 -36.64
C ILE A 53 -5.55 -7.87 -37.88
N GLU A 54 -4.33 -7.35 -37.92
CA GLU A 54 -3.82 -6.51 -38.99
C GLU A 54 -2.33 -6.79 -39.24
N SER A 55 -1.84 -6.38 -40.41
CA SER A 55 -0.42 -6.55 -40.75
C SER A 55 0.47 -5.58 -39.97
N PHE A 56 1.71 -6.01 -39.68
CA PHE A 56 2.74 -5.17 -39.06
C PHE A 56 2.98 -3.86 -39.80
N HIS A 57 3.03 -3.90 -41.13
CA HIS A 57 3.27 -2.72 -41.96
C HIS A 57 2.18 -1.65 -41.84
N THR A 58 0.94 -2.07 -41.55
CA THR A 58 -0.19 -1.18 -41.31
C THR A 58 -0.11 -0.58 -39.90
N MET A 59 0.00 -1.44 -38.88
CA MET A 59 -0.04 -1.03 -37.48
C MET A 59 1.13 -0.12 -37.10
N LYS A 60 2.35 -0.42 -37.57
CA LYS A 60 3.56 0.36 -37.25
C LYS A 60 3.47 1.83 -37.66
N LYS A 61 2.74 2.14 -38.75
CA LYS A 61 2.63 3.49 -39.29
C LYS A 61 1.63 4.38 -38.55
N ARG A 62 0.78 3.79 -37.70
CA ARG A 62 -0.24 4.54 -36.94
C ARG A 62 0.39 5.20 -35.72
N SER A 63 -0.10 6.40 -35.41
CA SER A 63 0.16 7.07 -34.14
C SER A 63 -0.61 6.37 -33.02
N ALA A 64 -0.04 6.40 -31.81
CA ALA A 64 -0.69 5.92 -30.60
C ALA A 64 -1.36 7.11 -29.87
N ASP A 65 -2.38 7.70 -30.48
CA ASP A 65 -3.01 8.96 -30.05
C ASP A 65 -4.46 8.81 -29.58
N GLN A 66 -5.03 7.60 -29.69
CA GLN A 66 -6.39 7.29 -29.28
C GLN A 66 -6.40 6.70 -27.85
N PRO A 67 -7.26 7.19 -26.94
CA PRO A 67 -7.42 6.60 -25.61
C PRO A 67 -7.74 5.10 -25.70
N LEU A 68 -7.09 4.26 -24.90
CA LEU A 68 -7.35 2.82 -24.86
C LEU A 68 -8.85 2.55 -24.63
N ARG A 69 -9.45 1.62 -25.40
CA ARG A 69 -10.84 1.19 -25.20
C ARG A 69 -10.87 -0.24 -24.69
N ILE A 70 -11.47 -0.44 -23.51
CA ILE A 70 -11.56 -1.75 -22.86
C ILE A 70 -13.02 -2.21 -22.82
N LEU A 71 -13.30 -3.37 -23.40
CA LEU A 71 -14.60 -4.03 -23.25
C LEU A 71 -14.59 -4.94 -22.02
N LEU A 72 -15.51 -4.70 -21.09
CA LEU A 72 -15.80 -5.64 -20.01
C LEU A 72 -16.82 -6.69 -20.48
N TYR A 73 -16.45 -7.97 -20.37
CA TYR A 73 -17.35 -9.09 -20.56
C TYR A 73 -17.54 -9.83 -19.24
N TYR A 74 -18.77 -9.95 -18.76
CA TYR A 74 -19.08 -10.56 -17.46
C TYR A 74 -19.54 -12.00 -17.63
N ASP A 75 -18.84 -12.92 -16.96
CA ASP A 75 -19.30 -14.30 -16.80
C ASP A 75 -20.53 -14.38 -15.87
N ASN A 76 -21.30 -15.45 -16.02
CA ASN A 76 -22.48 -15.74 -15.20
C ASN A 76 -22.18 -15.76 -13.68
N SER A 77 -20.95 -16.06 -13.27
CA SER A 77 -20.51 -16.00 -11.87
C SER A 77 -20.65 -14.62 -11.24
N VAL A 78 -20.47 -13.54 -12.00
CA VAL A 78 -20.56 -12.17 -11.47
C VAL A 78 -22.00 -11.85 -11.05
N TYR A 79 -22.99 -12.29 -11.83
CA TYR A 79 -24.41 -12.11 -11.50
C TYR A 79 -24.90 -12.99 -10.34
N ARG A 80 -24.07 -13.94 -9.87
CA ARG A 80 -24.36 -14.76 -8.67
C ARG A 80 -23.87 -14.13 -7.37
N LEU A 81 -23.14 -13.01 -7.44
CA LEU A 81 -22.79 -12.22 -6.26
C LEU A 81 -24.08 -11.71 -5.58
N ASP A 82 -24.02 -11.47 -4.27
CA ASP A 82 -25.10 -10.78 -3.58
C ASP A 82 -25.29 -9.36 -4.13
N GLU A 83 -26.49 -8.80 -3.94
CA GLU A 83 -26.89 -7.53 -4.55
C GLU A 83 -25.97 -6.35 -4.20
N GLU A 84 -25.44 -6.32 -2.97
CA GLU A 84 -24.53 -5.27 -2.50
C GLU A 84 -23.17 -5.37 -3.20
N ARG A 85 -22.56 -6.56 -3.20
CA ARG A 85 -21.29 -6.81 -3.88
C ARG A 85 -21.41 -6.65 -5.39
N PHE A 86 -22.48 -7.13 -6.00
CA PHE A 86 -22.72 -6.98 -7.43
C PHE A 86 -22.78 -5.51 -7.83
N ARG A 87 -23.58 -4.70 -7.12
CA ARG A 87 -23.67 -3.25 -7.37
C ARG A 87 -22.34 -2.56 -7.19
N LEU A 88 -21.60 -2.91 -6.16
CA LEU A 88 -20.26 -2.37 -5.90
C LEU A 88 -19.30 -2.64 -7.07
N ILE A 89 -19.21 -3.89 -7.50
CA ILE A 89 -18.31 -4.31 -8.57
C ILE A 89 -18.74 -3.74 -9.93
N ASN A 90 -20.01 -3.90 -10.29
CA ASN A 90 -20.53 -3.57 -11.61
C ASN A 90 -20.70 -2.05 -11.83
N ASN A 91 -21.06 -1.30 -10.80
CA ASN A 91 -21.38 0.13 -10.95
C ASN A 91 -20.27 1.06 -10.47
N THR A 92 -19.32 0.57 -9.67
CA THR A 92 -18.28 1.41 -9.04
C THR A 92 -16.88 0.91 -9.39
N ILE A 93 -16.47 -0.24 -8.85
CA ILE A 93 -15.06 -0.68 -8.87
C ILE A 93 -14.52 -0.91 -10.28
N LEU A 94 -15.17 -1.77 -11.09
CA LEU A 94 -14.67 -2.09 -12.42
C LEU A 94 -14.76 -0.89 -13.38
N PRO A 95 -15.89 -0.15 -13.47
CA PRO A 95 -15.94 1.04 -14.30
C PRO A 95 -14.89 2.09 -13.94
N GLU A 96 -14.66 2.37 -12.65
CA GLU A 96 -13.65 3.35 -12.23
C GLU A 96 -12.22 2.88 -12.53
N ALA A 97 -11.92 1.60 -12.32
CA ALA A 97 -10.60 1.04 -12.62
C ALA A 97 -10.32 1.02 -14.13
N VAL A 98 -11.29 0.64 -14.95
CA VAL A 98 -11.18 0.68 -16.41
C VAL A 98 -11.02 2.12 -16.89
N GLN A 99 -11.88 3.03 -16.44
CA GLN A 99 -11.84 4.43 -16.86
C GLN A 99 -10.49 5.09 -16.55
N PHE A 100 -9.84 4.70 -15.44
CA PHE A 100 -8.48 5.14 -15.15
C PHE A 100 -7.50 4.73 -16.27
N TRP A 101 -7.48 3.45 -16.65
CA TRP A 101 -6.57 2.94 -17.68
C TRP A 101 -6.90 3.46 -19.08
N GLU A 102 -8.18 3.64 -19.42
CA GLU A 102 -8.59 4.27 -20.68
C GLU A 102 -8.11 5.72 -20.80
N LYS A 103 -8.03 6.45 -19.68
CA LYS A 103 -7.49 7.84 -19.63
C LYS A 103 -5.96 7.88 -19.53
N ALA A 104 -5.36 6.87 -18.91
CA ALA A 104 -3.93 6.81 -18.64
C ALA A 104 -3.11 6.33 -19.84
N LEU A 105 -3.70 5.54 -20.74
CA LEU A 105 -2.99 4.92 -21.86
C LEU A 105 -3.65 5.26 -23.20
N PHE A 106 -2.83 5.61 -24.18
CA PHE A 106 -3.23 5.73 -25.57
C PHE A 106 -2.64 4.58 -26.39
N VAL A 107 -3.35 4.17 -27.43
CA VAL A 107 -3.00 3.03 -28.28
C VAL A 107 -3.04 3.39 -29.76
N ARG A 108 -2.33 2.59 -30.55
CA ARG A 108 -2.51 2.57 -32.00
C ARG A 108 -3.85 1.93 -32.30
N ARG A 109 -4.76 2.71 -32.89
CA ARG A 109 -6.12 2.26 -33.21
C ARG A 109 -6.10 0.97 -34.01
N VAL A 110 -6.90 0.00 -33.58
CA VAL A 110 -7.24 -1.18 -34.37
C VAL A 110 -8.50 -0.85 -35.18
N GLU A 111 -8.42 -0.96 -36.51
CA GLU A 111 -9.56 -0.68 -37.42
C GLU A 111 -10.35 -1.95 -37.72
N ASN A 112 -9.68 -3.10 -37.70
CA ASN A 112 -10.32 -4.39 -37.91
C ASN A 112 -11.03 -4.90 -36.65
N VAL A 113 -11.93 -5.84 -36.86
CA VAL A 113 -12.68 -6.52 -35.78
C VAL A 113 -11.77 -7.50 -35.07
N ILE A 114 -11.75 -7.47 -33.73
CA ILE A 114 -11.04 -8.47 -32.91
C ILE A 114 -11.84 -9.78 -32.96
N ARG A 115 -11.22 -10.84 -33.48
CA ARG A 115 -11.70 -12.22 -33.39
C ARG A 115 -10.63 -13.07 -32.75
N LEU A 116 -10.91 -13.56 -31.56
CA LEU A 116 -9.95 -14.30 -30.76
C LEU A 116 -9.69 -15.68 -31.35
N THR A 117 -8.43 -16.10 -31.34
CA THR A 117 -8.03 -17.41 -31.87
C THR A 117 -8.48 -18.50 -30.92
N ARG A 118 -9.06 -19.58 -31.47
CA ARG A 118 -9.48 -20.74 -30.68
C ARG A 118 -8.29 -21.47 -30.08
N LYS A 119 -8.45 -21.99 -28.86
CA LYS A 119 -7.43 -22.85 -28.25
C LYS A 119 -7.32 -24.18 -28.99
N CYS A 120 -6.10 -24.68 -29.13
CA CYS A 120 -5.82 -25.96 -29.76
C CYS A 120 -5.91 -27.10 -28.76
N GLN A 121 -6.29 -28.30 -29.22
CA GLN A 121 -6.31 -29.49 -28.37
C GLN A 121 -4.88 -29.90 -28.00
N ASP A 122 -3.97 -29.82 -28.97
CA ASP A 122 -2.52 -29.98 -28.80
C ASP A 122 -1.89 -28.62 -28.42
N THR A 123 -0.75 -28.65 -27.72
CA THR A 123 0.03 -27.45 -27.41
C THR A 123 0.87 -27.00 -28.60
N GLN A 124 1.16 -27.91 -29.54
CA GLN A 124 1.86 -27.58 -30.77
C GLN A 124 0.92 -26.92 -31.80
N ILE A 125 1.41 -25.86 -32.42
CA ILE A 125 0.68 -25.06 -33.39
C ILE A 125 1.54 -24.79 -34.63
N PHE A 126 0.88 -24.55 -35.77
CA PHE A 126 1.54 -24.03 -36.97
C PHE A 126 1.13 -22.58 -37.19
N VAL A 127 2.09 -21.72 -37.54
CA VAL A 127 1.81 -20.33 -37.93
C VAL A 127 2.08 -20.20 -39.43
N LYS A 128 1.04 -19.83 -40.19
CA LYS A 128 1.13 -19.55 -41.63
C LYS A 128 0.54 -18.18 -41.92
N ASP A 129 1.30 -17.32 -42.61
CA ASP A 129 0.89 -15.95 -42.93
C ASP A 129 0.43 -15.14 -41.70
N GLY A 130 1.04 -15.39 -40.54
CA GLY A 130 0.67 -14.77 -39.27
C GLY A 130 -0.59 -15.35 -38.60
N VAL A 131 -1.20 -16.37 -39.18
CA VAL A 131 -2.42 -17.01 -38.66
C VAL A 131 -2.08 -18.37 -38.02
N THR A 132 -2.54 -18.54 -36.79
CA THR A 132 -2.37 -19.77 -36.02
C THR A 132 -3.32 -20.87 -36.50
N HIS A 133 -2.78 -22.08 -36.67
CA HIS A 133 -3.51 -23.29 -37.04
C HIS A 133 -3.20 -24.40 -36.05
N CYS A 134 -4.24 -25.05 -35.54
CA CYS A 134 -4.13 -26.19 -34.63
C CYS A 134 -3.78 -27.47 -35.37
N ILE A 135 -3.10 -28.41 -34.70
CA ILE A 135 -2.88 -29.75 -35.27
C ILE A 135 -4.14 -30.58 -35.10
N GLY A 136 -4.75 -30.98 -36.22
CA GLY A 136 -5.94 -31.83 -36.26
C GLY A 136 -7.25 -31.13 -35.88
N GLN A 137 -7.37 -30.60 -34.66
CA GLN A 137 -8.61 -29.99 -34.17
C GLN A 137 -8.39 -28.88 -33.12
N CYS A 138 -9.33 -27.93 -33.07
CA CYS A 138 -9.44 -26.97 -31.97
C CYS A 138 -10.17 -27.61 -30.77
N LYS A 139 -10.00 -27.02 -29.58
CA LYS A 139 -10.85 -27.33 -28.44
C LYS A 139 -12.28 -26.90 -28.72
N GLU A 140 -13.23 -27.68 -28.23
CA GLU A 140 -14.66 -27.35 -28.29
C GLU A 140 -14.95 -26.01 -27.61
N LYS A 141 -14.30 -25.77 -26.46
CA LYS A 141 -14.42 -24.53 -25.68
C LYS A 141 -13.09 -23.82 -25.58
N THR A 142 -13.07 -22.54 -25.92
CA THR A 142 -11.91 -21.66 -25.74
C THR A 142 -12.10 -20.86 -24.46
N THR A 143 -11.10 -20.85 -23.59
CA THR A 143 -11.15 -20.13 -22.31
C THR A 143 -10.10 -19.04 -22.23
N CYS A 144 -10.44 -17.94 -21.55
CA CYS A 144 -9.54 -16.89 -21.12
C CYS A 144 -9.60 -16.84 -19.58
N GLY A 145 -8.61 -17.46 -18.91
CA GLY A 145 -8.71 -17.77 -17.48
C GLY A 145 -9.90 -18.67 -17.18
N GLU A 146 -10.71 -18.24 -16.21
CA GLU A 146 -11.91 -18.95 -15.74
C GLU A 146 -13.13 -18.77 -16.66
N VAL A 147 -13.05 -17.86 -17.65
CA VAL A 147 -14.18 -17.50 -18.50
C VAL A 147 -14.14 -18.24 -19.83
N GLU A 148 -15.25 -18.88 -20.19
CA GLU A 148 -15.48 -19.41 -21.53
C GLU A 148 -15.71 -18.24 -22.50
N VAL A 149 -14.88 -18.16 -23.53
CA VAL A 149 -14.96 -17.10 -24.54
C VAL A 149 -16.18 -17.38 -25.44
N PRO A 150 -17.09 -16.41 -25.61
CA PRO A 150 -18.27 -16.61 -26.44
C PRO A 150 -17.92 -16.90 -27.89
N GLU A 151 -18.72 -17.75 -28.53
CA GLU A 151 -18.56 -18.14 -29.94
C GLU A 151 -18.57 -16.93 -30.89
N GLU A 152 -19.36 -15.91 -30.56
CA GLU A 152 -19.39 -14.65 -31.31
C GLU A 152 -18.07 -13.87 -31.28
N HIS A 153 -17.21 -14.07 -30.27
CA HIS A 153 -15.91 -13.40 -30.15
C HIS A 153 -14.79 -14.19 -30.84
N LEU A 154 -15.02 -15.44 -31.23
CA LEU A 154 -14.00 -16.35 -31.75
C LEU A 154 -13.85 -16.27 -33.27
N ASP A 155 -12.62 -16.48 -33.76
CA ASP A 155 -12.35 -16.78 -35.16
C ASP A 155 -12.80 -18.22 -35.49
N ALA A 156 -12.86 -18.54 -36.78
CA ALA A 156 -13.08 -19.90 -37.24
C ALA A 156 -11.95 -20.82 -36.75
N CYS A 157 -12.27 -22.07 -36.49
CA CYS A 157 -11.28 -23.10 -36.18
C CYS A 157 -10.44 -23.37 -37.42
N ARG A 158 -9.14 -23.07 -37.33
CA ARG A 158 -8.17 -23.30 -38.39
C ARG A 158 -7.27 -24.46 -37.99
N ILE A 159 -7.18 -25.45 -38.85
CA ILE A 159 -6.46 -26.70 -38.57
C ILE A 159 -5.45 -26.99 -39.67
N CYS A 160 -4.38 -27.69 -39.30
CA CYS A 160 -3.45 -28.32 -40.20
C CYS A 160 -3.32 -29.81 -39.89
N ASN A 161 -2.93 -30.61 -40.89
CA ASN A 161 -2.44 -31.96 -40.64
C ASN A 161 -1.12 -31.97 -39.82
N PHE A 162 -0.72 -33.13 -39.28
CA PHE A 162 0.50 -33.31 -38.48
C PHE A 162 1.80 -32.87 -39.17
N ALA A 163 1.80 -32.77 -40.51
CA ALA A 163 2.94 -32.32 -41.30
C ALA A 163 2.92 -30.81 -41.62
N GLY A 164 1.90 -30.08 -41.17
CA GLY A 164 1.74 -28.64 -41.44
C GLY A 164 1.50 -28.29 -42.91
N LYS A 165 1.06 -29.24 -43.76
CA LYS A 165 0.91 -29.01 -45.21
C LYS A 165 -0.52 -28.68 -45.64
N ASP A 166 -1.50 -29.41 -45.12
CA ASP A 166 -2.92 -29.22 -45.44
C ASP A 166 -3.57 -28.37 -44.36
N CYS A 167 -3.58 -27.05 -44.57
CA CYS A 167 -4.09 -26.08 -43.60
C CYS A 167 -5.34 -25.40 -44.14
N HIS A 168 -6.45 -25.53 -43.42
CA HIS A 168 -7.76 -25.04 -43.85
C HIS A 168 -8.65 -24.71 -42.63
N VAL A 169 -9.80 -24.09 -42.90
CA VAL A 169 -10.84 -23.90 -41.88
C VAL A 169 -11.56 -25.23 -41.69
N ALA A 170 -11.65 -25.70 -40.44
CA ALA A 170 -12.31 -26.95 -40.11
C ALA A 170 -13.76 -26.97 -40.59
N GLU A 171 -14.21 -28.12 -41.08
CA GLU A 171 -15.56 -28.28 -41.64
C GLU A 171 -16.63 -27.91 -40.61
N GLY A 172 -17.63 -27.13 -41.03
CA GLY A 172 -18.69 -26.62 -40.15
C GLY A 172 -18.27 -25.47 -39.24
N SER A 173 -17.00 -25.06 -39.21
CA SER A 173 -16.56 -23.92 -38.41
C SER A 173 -16.82 -22.60 -39.12
N GLN A 174 -17.43 -21.65 -38.40
CA GLN A 174 -17.70 -20.30 -38.88
C GLN A 174 -17.01 -19.27 -37.99
N GLN A 175 -16.70 -18.12 -38.57
CA GLN A 175 -16.17 -16.98 -37.83
C GLN A 175 -17.31 -16.30 -37.06
N GLY A 176 -17.06 -15.96 -35.79
CA GLY A 176 -17.95 -15.11 -35.01
C GLY A 176 -18.06 -13.70 -35.58
N THR A 177 -19.04 -12.94 -35.08
CA THR A 177 -19.21 -11.52 -35.46
C THR A 177 -17.99 -10.68 -35.09
N GLY A 178 -17.29 -11.05 -34.02
CA GLY A 178 -16.13 -10.39 -33.44
C GLY A 178 -16.47 -9.10 -32.70
N VAL A 179 -15.50 -8.57 -31.97
CA VAL A 179 -15.64 -7.34 -31.18
C VAL A 179 -15.12 -6.15 -32.00
N LYS A 180 -16.01 -5.18 -32.26
CA LYS A 180 -15.70 -3.96 -33.01
C LYS A 180 -15.37 -2.81 -32.08
N ASP A 181 -14.60 -1.83 -32.57
CA ASP A 181 -14.35 -0.56 -31.91
C ASP A 181 -13.79 -0.66 -30.48
N ILE A 182 -12.99 -1.70 -30.22
CA ILE A 182 -12.35 -1.99 -28.93
C ILE A 182 -10.90 -2.39 -29.20
N ASP A 183 -10.01 -2.10 -28.24
CA ASP A 183 -8.58 -2.41 -28.36
C ASP A 183 -8.12 -3.52 -27.41
N PHE A 184 -8.89 -3.78 -26.35
CA PHE A 184 -8.67 -4.86 -25.38
C PHE A 184 -9.99 -5.44 -24.84
N VAL A 185 -10.15 -6.75 -24.85
CA VAL A 185 -11.33 -7.44 -24.29
C VAL A 185 -10.98 -8.07 -22.94
N PHE A 186 -11.70 -7.68 -21.89
CA PHE A 186 -11.42 -8.09 -20.53
C PHE A 186 -12.56 -8.93 -19.95
N TYR A 187 -12.27 -10.21 -19.74
CA TYR A 187 -13.22 -11.21 -19.26
C TYR A 187 -13.22 -11.27 -17.73
N ILE A 188 -14.36 -10.99 -17.12
CA ILE A 188 -14.52 -10.89 -15.67
C ILE A 188 -15.30 -12.08 -15.14
N SER A 189 -14.72 -12.77 -14.15
CA SER A 189 -15.39 -13.80 -13.36
C SER A 189 -15.41 -13.43 -11.87
N ALA A 190 -16.32 -14.06 -11.13
CA ALA A 190 -16.37 -13.99 -9.68
C ALA A 190 -16.51 -15.41 -9.08
N MET A 191 -15.46 -16.23 -9.25
CA MET A 191 -15.45 -17.63 -8.83
C MET A 191 -14.52 -17.82 -7.62
N GLN A 192 -14.99 -18.58 -6.62
CA GLN A 192 -14.15 -19.00 -5.51
C GLN A 192 -13.26 -20.17 -5.96
N THR A 193 -12.07 -19.85 -6.42
CA THR A 193 -11.09 -20.81 -6.97
C THR A 193 -10.04 -21.21 -5.92
N GLU A 194 -9.19 -22.19 -6.21
CA GLU A 194 -8.06 -22.55 -5.33
C GLU A 194 -7.13 -21.36 -5.08
N ARG A 195 -6.95 -20.47 -6.06
CA ARG A 195 -6.17 -19.23 -5.93
C ARG A 195 -6.79 -18.27 -4.91
N CYS A 196 -8.11 -18.29 -4.76
CA CYS A 196 -8.83 -17.50 -3.75
C CYS A 196 -8.73 -18.08 -2.34
N ASN A 197 -8.30 -19.35 -2.19
CA ASN A 197 -8.09 -19.96 -0.88
C ASN A 197 -6.74 -19.61 -0.27
N LYS A 198 -5.82 -19.04 -1.07
CA LYS A 198 -4.61 -18.43 -0.51
C LYS A 198 -5.03 -17.23 0.35
N PRO A 199 -4.50 -17.10 1.58
CA PRO A 199 -4.89 -16.01 2.46
C PRO A 199 -4.70 -14.68 1.76
N LEU A 200 -5.73 -13.83 1.80
CA LEU A 200 -5.68 -12.42 1.39
C LEU A 200 -5.68 -12.13 -0.12
N THR A 201 -5.80 -13.13 -1.00
CA THR A 201 -6.06 -12.90 -2.44
C THR A 201 -7.46 -12.29 -2.63
N VAL A 202 -7.52 -11.08 -3.19
CA VAL A 202 -8.80 -10.39 -3.47
C VAL A 202 -9.22 -10.57 -4.92
N ALA A 203 -8.25 -10.52 -5.82
CA ALA A 203 -8.44 -10.73 -7.24
C ALA A 203 -7.13 -11.28 -7.84
N TYR A 204 -7.20 -11.78 -9.06
CA TYR A 204 -6.03 -12.04 -9.90
C TYR A 204 -6.41 -11.83 -11.36
N ALA A 205 -5.45 -11.39 -12.17
CA ALA A 205 -5.65 -11.19 -13.60
C ALA A 205 -4.42 -11.54 -14.44
N ALA A 206 -4.66 -11.84 -15.71
CA ALA A 206 -3.61 -12.11 -16.68
C ALA A 206 -4.10 -11.81 -18.09
N HIS A 207 -3.16 -11.65 -19.02
CA HIS A 207 -3.48 -11.68 -20.45
C HIS A 207 -3.71 -13.13 -20.90
N CYS A 208 -4.48 -13.31 -21.97
CA CYS A 208 -4.72 -14.63 -22.56
C CYS A 208 -4.50 -14.67 -24.07
N GLN A 209 -4.57 -13.52 -24.77
CA GLN A 209 -4.20 -13.44 -26.19
C GLN A 209 -3.41 -12.17 -26.51
N GLN A 210 -2.44 -12.32 -27.40
CA GLN A 210 -1.61 -11.24 -27.94
C GLN A 210 -1.81 -11.12 -29.45
N GLU A 211 -1.80 -9.90 -29.99
CA GLU A 211 -1.84 -9.72 -31.43
C GLU A 211 -0.47 -9.98 -32.08
N THR A 212 -0.48 -10.46 -33.32
CA THR A 212 0.73 -10.96 -34.01
C THR A 212 1.62 -9.90 -34.65
N ALA A 213 1.15 -8.67 -34.83
CA ALA A 213 1.89 -7.59 -35.46
C ALA A 213 2.89 -6.94 -34.50
N LEU A 214 2.45 -6.46 -33.34
CA LEU A 214 3.28 -5.75 -32.36
C LEU A 214 3.38 -6.49 -31.02
N ASP A 215 2.88 -7.72 -30.92
CA ASP A 215 2.85 -8.55 -29.70
C ASP A 215 2.03 -7.95 -28.54
N ARG A 216 1.16 -6.98 -28.82
CA ARG A 216 0.36 -6.32 -27.78
C ARG A 216 -0.70 -7.27 -27.20
N PRO A 217 -0.91 -7.31 -25.88
CA PRO A 217 -2.08 -7.95 -25.29
C PRO A 217 -3.38 -7.35 -25.83
N ILE A 218 -4.30 -8.19 -26.28
CA ILE A 218 -5.62 -7.78 -26.82
C ILE A 218 -6.79 -8.42 -26.06
N ALA A 219 -6.51 -9.45 -25.27
CA ALA A 219 -7.49 -10.04 -24.38
C ALA A 219 -6.83 -10.50 -23.09
N GLY A 220 -7.56 -10.36 -21.99
CA GLY A 220 -7.16 -10.85 -20.68
C GLY A 220 -8.38 -11.17 -19.83
N HIS A 221 -8.13 -11.70 -18.64
CA HIS A 221 -9.17 -12.03 -17.69
C HIS A 221 -8.83 -11.50 -16.30
N ALA A 222 -9.87 -11.30 -15.49
CA ALA A 222 -9.75 -11.14 -14.05
C ALA A 222 -10.78 -12.02 -13.35
N ASN A 223 -10.36 -12.63 -12.24
CA ASN A 223 -11.28 -13.29 -11.33
C ASN A 223 -11.29 -12.55 -9.99
N LEU A 224 -12.48 -12.11 -9.56
CA LEU A 224 -12.71 -11.51 -8.25
C LEU A 224 -13.09 -12.61 -7.26
N CYS A 225 -12.38 -12.73 -6.14
CA CYS A 225 -12.65 -13.75 -5.14
C CYS A 225 -13.85 -13.34 -4.27
N PRO A 226 -15.04 -13.97 -4.40
CA PRO A 226 -16.28 -13.46 -3.79
C PRO A 226 -16.20 -13.24 -2.28
N ASP A 227 -15.54 -14.16 -1.57
CA ASP A 227 -15.44 -14.12 -0.10
C ASP A 227 -14.50 -13.01 0.41
N SER A 228 -13.59 -12.55 -0.45
CA SER A 228 -12.62 -11.48 -0.14
C SER A 228 -13.14 -10.08 -0.47
N ILE A 229 -14.26 -9.94 -1.18
CA ILE A 229 -14.85 -8.65 -1.54
C ILE A 229 -15.54 -8.05 -0.31
N SER A 230 -14.92 -6.99 0.23
CA SER A 230 -15.50 -6.18 1.31
C SER A 230 -16.32 -5.03 0.72
N THR A 231 -17.52 -4.83 1.25
CA THR A 231 -18.40 -3.69 0.89
C THR A 231 -18.22 -2.48 1.81
N LYS A 232 -17.29 -2.57 2.77
CA LYS A 232 -17.02 -1.47 3.70
C LYS A 232 -16.34 -0.31 2.98
N ARG A 233 -16.81 0.91 3.24
CA ARG A 233 -16.25 2.12 2.62
C ARG A 233 -14.74 2.28 2.79
N GLN A 234 -14.19 1.84 3.93
CA GLN A 234 -12.75 1.95 4.19
C GLN A 234 -11.91 0.99 3.34
N ASP A 235 -12.49 -0.10 2.85
CA ASP A 235 -11.79 -1.09 2.03
C ASP A 235 -11.94 -0.78 0.52
N LEU A 236 -12.76 0.22 0.17
CA LEU A 236 -13.10 0.54 -1.22
C LEU A 236 -11.89 1.01 -2.02
N GLU A 237 -11.08 1.89 -1.44
CA GLU A 237 -9.89 2.44 -2.10
C GLU A 237 -8.85 1.34 -2.35
N ILE A 238 -8.64 0.46 -1.35
CA ILE A 238 -7.75 -0.70 -1.49
C ILE A 238 -8.27 -1.62 -2.59
N LEU A 239 -9.57 -1.95 -2.58
CA LEU A 239 -10.18 -2.81 -3.61
C LEU A 239 -10.05 -2.20 -5.01
N LEU A 240 -10.33 -0.91 -5.15
CA LEU A 240 -10.17 -0.18 -6.41
C LEU A 240 -8.72 -0.23 -6.90
N SER A 241 -7.76 0.00 -6.00
CA SER A 241 -6.34 -0.10 -6.33
C SER A 241 -5.92 -1.53 -6.71
N THR A 242 -6.43 -2.56 -6.02
CA THR A 242 -6.16 -3.95 -6.37
C THR A 242 -6.69 -4.25 -7.77
N VAL A 243 -7.90 -3.83 -8.12
CA VAL A 243 -8.43 -4.07 -9.47
C VAL A 243 -7.63 -3.31 -10.54
N LYS A 244 -7.17 -2.08 -10.27
CA LYS A 244 -6.26 -1.37 -11.17
C LYS A 244 -4.94 -2.11 -11.36
N HIS A 245 -4.36 -2.64 -10.28
CA HIS A 245 -3.14 -3.45 -10.28
C HIS A 245 -3.29 -4.70 -11.14
N GLU A 246 -4.38 -5.45 -10.95
CA GLU A 246 -4.68 -6.65 -11.72
C GLU A 246 -4.87 -6.34 -13.22
N ILE A 247 -5.58 -5.26 -13.56
CA ILE A 247 -5.70 -4.82 -14.96
C ILE A 247 -4.31 -4.56 -15.55
N LEU A 248 -3.38 -3.97 -14.78
CA LEU A 248 -2.04 -3.69 -15.28
C LEU A 248 -1.25 -4.94 -15.65
N HIS A 249 -1.36 -6.01 -14.84
CA HIS A 249 -0.75 -7.30 -15.17
C HIS A 249 -1.28 -7.86 -16.51
N ALA A 250 -2.58 -7.69 -16.77
CA ALA A 250 -3.19 -8.12 -18.02
C ALA A 250 -2.82 -7.22 -19.22
N LEU A 251 -2.50 -5.94 -18.98
CA LEU A 251 -2.14 -4.99 -20.03
C LEU A 251 -0.65 -4.99 -20.38
N GLY A 252 0.26 -5.24 -19.42
CA GLY A 252 1.69 -5.19 -19.78
C GLY A 252 2.73 -5.51 -18.70
N PHE A 253 2.45 -5.26 -17.42
CA PHE A 253 3.45 -5.50 -16.38
C PHE A 253 3.38 -6.96 -15.91
N SER A 254 3.99 -7.88 -16.68
CA SER A 254 3.96 -9.32 -16.38
C SER A 254 5.20 -9.99 -16.95
N MET A 255 5.72 -10.99 -16.23
CA MET A 255 6.95 -11.72 -16.61
C MET A 255 6.85 -12.31 -18.02
N SER A 256 5.68 -12.87 -18.34
CA SER A 256 5.34 -13.42 -19.66
C SER A 256 5.31 -12.42 -20.81
N LEU A 257 5.33 -11.11 -20.52
CA LEU A 257 5.25 -10.03 -21.50
C LEU A 257 6.57 -9.27 -21.70
N PHE A 258 7.51 -9.33 -20.77
CA PHE A 258 8.77 -8.56 -20.85
C PHE A 258 9.58 -8.86 -22.11
N ALA A 259 9.62 -10.13 -22.54
CA ALA A 259 10.31 -10.52 -23.77
C ALA A 259 9.69 -9.90 -25.03
N PHE A 260 8.44 -9.44 -24.95
CA PHE A 260 7.70 -8.88 -26.07
C PHE A 260 7.78 -7.36 -26.20
N TYR A 261 8.41 -6.67 -25.24
CA TYR A 261 8.53 -5.22 -25.28
C TYR A 261 9.27 -4.73 -26.54
N ARG A 262 8.90 -3.54 -26.97
CA ARG A 262 9.41 -2.87 -28.18
C ARG A 262 9.80 -1.44 -27.88
N ASP A 263 10.73 -0.92 -28.66
CA ASP A 263 11.05 0.51 -28.63
C ASP A 263 9.89 1.36 -29.20
N SER A 264 10.04 2.69 -29.12
CA SER A 264 9.05 3.65 -29.63
C SER A 264 8.79 3.51 -31.15
N ASN A 265 9.73 2.92 -31.89
CA ASN A 265 9.60 2.64 -33.32
C ASN A 265 8.96 1.28 -33.60
N GLY A 266 8.55 0.53 -32.58
CA GLY A 266 7.98 -0.81 -32.70
C GLY A 266 9.01 -1.91 -32.98
N VAL A 267 10.30 -1.66 -32.78
CA VAL A 267 11.37 -2.67 -32.92
C VAL A 267 11.46 -3.47 -31.62
N PRO A 268 11.46 -4.82 -31.66
CA PRO A 268 11.64 -5.64 -30.46
C PRO A 268 12.95 -5.34 -29.72
N TYR A 269 12.88 -5.22 -28.39
CA TYR A 269 14.10 -5.18 -27.58
C TYR A 269 14.82 -6.52 -27.56
N THR A 270 14.04 -7.60 -27.56
CA THR A 270 14.51 -8.98 -27.50
C THR A 270 14.48 -9.60 -28.89
N ASP A 271 15.59 -10.24 -29.27
CA ASP A 271 15.74 -10.89 -30.56
C ASP A 271 14.65 -11.96 -30.79
N ARG A 272 14.20 -12.06 -32.04
CA ARG A 272 13.17 -13.01 -32.46
C ARG A 272 13.80 -14.16 -33.25
N ASN A 273 13.32 -15.37 -33.04
CA ASN A 273 13.65 -16.52 -33.87
C ASN A 273 13.05 -16.30 -35.27
N ASN A 274 13.83 -16.54 -36.33
CA ASN A 274 13.41 -16.34 -37.72
C ASN A 274 12.27 -17.27 -38.15
N ASP A 275 12.17 -18.47 -37.57
CA ASP A 275 11.17 -19.47 -37.94
C ASP A 275 9.82 -19.22 -37.25
N THR A 276 9.84 -18.79 -35.99
CA THR A 276 8.62 -18.61 -35.18
C THR A 276 8.18 -17.15 -35.03
N GLY A 277 9.08 -16.19 -35.26
CA GLY A 277 8.85 -14.78 -34.97
C GLY A 277 8.76 -14.45 -33.48
N LYS A 278 9.13 -15.38 -32.59
CA LYS A 278 9.02 -15.25 -31.13
C LYS A 278 10.38 -15.27 -30.43
N PRO A 279 10.51 -14.73 -29.20
CA PRO A 279 11.71 -14.88 -28.40
C PRO A 279 12.07 -16.34 -28.13
N VAL A 280 13.27 -16.56 -27.58
CA VAL A 280 13.68 -17.86 -27.07
C VAL A 280 12.83 -18.23 -25.85
N LEU A 281 12.34 -19.47 -25.81
CA LEU A 281 11.61 -20.00 -24.66
C LEU A 281 12.59 -20.32 -23.53
N ASN A 282 12.29 -19.86 -22.31
CA ASN A 282 12.97 -20.26 -21.09
C ASN A 282 12.22 -21.45 -20.47
N GLU A 283 12.79 -22.65 -20.57
CA GLU A 283 12.18 -23.88 -20.05
C GLU A 283 12.01 -23.87 -18.52
N ARG A 284 12.83 -23.12 -17.77
CA ARG A 284 12.69 -23.04 -16.32
C ARG A 284 11.51 -22.16 -15.92
N LEU A 285 11.34 -21.01 -16.57
CA LEU A 285 10.25 -20.08 -16.32
C LEU A 285 8.97 -20.44 -17.07
N GLN A 286 9.01 -21.41 -17.99
CA GLN A 286 7.90 -21.80 -18.85
C GLN A 286 7.31 -20.62 -19.66
N THR A 287 8.14 -19.61 -19.92
CA THR A 287 7.79 -18.38 -20.65
C THR A 287 8.97 -17.85 -21.46
N TYR A 288 8.75 -16.80 -22.24
CA TYR A 288 9.75 -16.25 -23.15
C TYR A 288 10.83 -15.44 -22.43
N GLN A 289 12.09 -15.66 -22.80
CA GLN A 289 13.25 -14.97 -22.21
C GLN A 289 13.35 -13.53 -22.73
N TRP A 290 13.42 -12.56 -21.83
CA TRP A 290 13.72 -11.16 -22.17
C TRP A 290 15.22 -10.91 -22.34
N SER A 291 15.56 -9.78 -22.96
CA SER A 291 16.94 -9.31 -23.12
C SER A 291 17.38 -8.35 -22.01
N ASP A 292 18.70 -8.14 -21.90
CA ASP A 292 19.35 -7.17 -21.01
C ASP A 292 18.98 -5.70 -21.30
N LYS A 293 18.24 -5.43 -22.38
CA LYS A 293 17.67 -4.09 -22.67
C LYS A 293 16.36 -3.84 -21.92
N VAL A 294 15.71 -4.89 -21.42
CA VAL A 294 14.45 -4.80 -20.68
C VAL A 294 14.72 -4.94 -19.19
N ILE A 295 15.26 -6.09 -18.77
CA ILE A 295 15.64 -6.34 -17.38
C ILE A 295 17.09 -6.78 -17.35
N LYS A 296 17.85 -6.21 -16.41
CA LYS A 296 19.26 -6.53 -16.22
C LYS A 296 19.58 -6.66 -14.73
N THR A 297 20.36 -7.68 -14.41
CA THR A 297 20.87 -7.91 -13.04
C THR A 297 22.13 -7.10 -12.79
N PHE A 298 22.19 -6.42 -11.65
CA PHE A 298 23.34 -5.66 -11.17
C PHE A 298 23.84 -6.21 -9.82
N GLU A 299 25.15 -6.17 -9.60
CA GLU A 299 25.79 -6.63 -8.35
C GLU A 299 26.17 -5.43 -7.46
N ARG A 300 25.46 -5.26 -6.35
CA ARG A 300 25.81 -4.31 -5.27
C ARG A 300 26.86 -4.94 -4.36
N ARG A 301 28.14 -4.67 -4.63
CA ARG A 301 29.28 -5.27 -3.88
C ARG A 301 29.44 -4.74 -2.45
N ASN A 302 28.90 -3.56 -2.16
CA ASN A 302 29.06 -2.86 -0.90
C ASN A 302 27.75 -2.83 -0.09
N TRP A 303 26.96 -3.91 -0.12
CA TRP A 303 25.69 -3.95 0.62
C TRP A 303 25.95 -4.13 2.12
N LEU A 304 25.76 -3.08 2.91
CA LEU A 304 26.03 -3.11 4.34
C LEU A 304 24.89 -3.77 5.12
N VAL A 305 25.20 -4.80 5.90
CA VAL A 305 24.28 -5.48 6.82
C VAL A 305 24.91 -5.56 8.21
N ARG A 306 24.18 -6.00 9.23
CA ARG A 306 24.71 -6.12 10.60
C ARG A 306 26.00 -6.93 10.66
N ALA A 307 26.09 -7.99 9.86
CA ALA A 307 27.25 -8.88 9.80
C ALA A 307 28.45 -8.32 9.00
N GLY A 308 28.37 -7.09 8.48
CA GLY A 308 29.39 -6.47 7.64
C GLY A 308 28.91 -6.27 6.20
N VAL A 309 29.83 -6.21 5.25
CA VAL A 309 29.53 -5.98 3.84
C VAL A 309 29.34 -7.31 3.11
N VAL A 310 28.26 -7.42 2.34
CA VAL A 310 27.94 -8.59 1.51
C VAL A 310 27.64 -8.17 0.06
N PRO A 311 27.84 -9.04 -0.94
CA PRO A 311 27.31 -8.79 -2.27
C PRO A 311 25.79 -9.04 -2.30
N ARG A 312 25.07 -8.24 -3.09
CA ARG A 312 23.65 -8.43 -3.40
C ARG A 312 23.40 -8.27 -4.89
N SER A 313 22.76 -9.26 -5.51
CA SER A 313 22.24 -9.17 -6.87
C SER A 313 20.89 -8.45 -6.85
N VAL A 314 20.66 -7.53 -7.79
CA VAL A 314 19.42 -6.75 -7.90
C VAL A 314 18.99 -6.75 -9.37
N ASP A 315 17.76 -7.19 -9.63
CA ASP A 315 17.18 -7.14 -10.96
C ASP A 315 16.49 -5.79 -11.17
N MET A 316 16.80 -5.13 -12.29
CA MET A 316 16.27 -3.80 -12.60
C MET A 316 15.60 -3.76 -13.96
N MET A 317 14.47 -3.07 -14.04
CA MET A 317 13.89 -2.61 -15.30
C MET A 317 14.73 -1.43 -15.83
N VAL A 318 15.39 -1.64 -16.97
CA VAL A 318 16.37 -0.70 -17.55
C VAL A 318 15.88 -0.02 -18.82
N THR A 319 14.57 -0.03 -19.06
CA THR A 319 13.96 0.59 -20.23
C THR A 319 14.05 2.12 -20.17
N PRO A 320 14.11 2.83 -21.32
CA PRO A 320 14.55 4.22 -21.37
C PRO A 320 13.71 5.21 -20.55
N ASN A 321 12.38 5.14 -20.62
CA ASN A 321 11.53 6.06 -19.87
C ASN A 321 11.50 5.70 -18.38
N VAL A 322 11.50 4.41 -18.03
CA VAL A 322 11.61 3.97 -16.62
C VAL A 322 12.88 4.54 -16.00
N VAL A 323 14.04 4.37 -16.66
CA VAL A 323 15.33 4.92 -16.21
C VAL A 323 15.26 6.44 -16.05
N ARG A 324 14.66 7.15 -17.02
CA ARG A 324 14.47 8.61 -16.93
C ARG A 324 13.67 8.99 -15.69
N GLU A 325 12.49 8.40 -15.49
CA GLU A 325 11.61 8.76 -14.39
C GLU A 325 12.23 8.42 -13.02
N VAL A 326 12.92 7.28 -12.85
CA VAL A 326 13.53 6.96 -11.54
C VAL A 326 14.72 7.86 -11.21
N ARG A 327 15.51 8.27 -12.20
CA ARG A 327 16.61 9.22 -11.99
C ARG A 327 16.10 10.58 -11.53
N GLU A 328 15.05 11.07 -12.18
CA GLU A 328 14.38 12.32 -11.80
C GLU A 328 13.69 12.19 -10.44
N TYR A 329 13.01 11.08 -10.19
CA TYR A 329 12.25 10.85 -8.95
C TYR A 329 13.15 10.82 -7.72
N PHE A 330 14.24 10.05 -7.76
CA PHE A 330 15.16 9.92 -6.64
C PHE A 330 16.21 11.04 -6.57
N ASP A 331 16.35 11.90 -7.59
CA ASP A 331 17.49 12.81 -7.76
C ASP A 331 18.84 12.04 -7.78
N CYS A 332 18.90 11.01 -8.62
CA CYS A 332 20.09 10.15 -8.77
C CYS A 332 20.39 9.93 -10.26
N PRO A 333 21.23 10.78 -10.90
CA PRO A 333 21.49 10.72 -12.34
C PRO A 333 22.13 9.41 -12.83
N ASP A 334 22.88 8.73 -11.97
CA ASP A 334 23.64 7.52 -12.31
C ASP A 334 22.85 6.22 -12.07
N LEU A 335 21.60 6.30 -11.57
CA LEU A 335 20.78 5.12 -11.29
C LEU A 335 20.55 4.30 -12.58
N GLU A 336 20.75 2.99 -12.51
CA GLU A 336 20.76 2.13 -13.70
C GLU A 336 19.36 1.73 -14.19
N GLY A 337 18.37 1.73 -13.30
CA GLY A 337 17.00 1.34 -13.58
C GLY A 337 16.11 1.32 -12.34
N ALA A 338 14.87 0.88 -12.50
CA ALA A 338 13.95 0.67 -11.39
C ALA A 338 14.09 -0.75 -10.85
N GLU A 339 14.33 -0.90 -9.54
CA GLU A 339 14.45 -2.21 -8.89
C GLU A 339 13.13 -2.98 -8.95
N LEU A 340 13.23 -4.25 -9.31
CA LEU A 340 12.13 -5.21 -9.28
C LEU A 340 12.23 -6.06 -8.01
N GLU A 341 11.07 -6.46 -7.51
CA GLU A 341 10.93 -7.28 -6.31
C GLU A 341 11.69 -8.61 -6.42
N ASP A 342 12.51 -8.92 -5.40
CA ASP A 342 13.33 -10.13 -5.32
C ASP A 342 12.87 -11.12 -4.22
N GLN A 343 11.81 -10.77 -3.48
CA GLN A 343 11.23 -11.60 -2.41
C GLN A 343 9.78 -12.03 -2.73
N GLY A 344 9.28 -12.97 -1.92
CA GLY A 344 7.92 -13.52 -2.07
C GLY A 344 7.89 -14.86 -2.80
N GLU A 345 6.73 -15.19 -3.38
CA GLU A 345 6.56 -16.38 -4.23
C GLU A 345 6.93 -16.06 -5.69
N ASP A 346 6.97 -17.07 -6.57
CA ASP A 346 7.27 -16.90 -8.01
C ASP A 346 6.33 -15.88 -8.70
N GLY A 347 5.14 -15.65 -8.14
CA GLY A 347 4.20 -14.64 -8.65
C GLY A 347 4.40 -13.22 -8.12
N THR A 348 5.32 -13.03 -7.18
CA THR A 348 5.67 -11.72 -6.61
C THR A 348 6.96 -11.19 -7.24
N VAL A 349 7.94 -12.08 -7.39
CA VAL A 349 9.28 -11.77 -7.91
C VAL A 349 9.24 -11.31 -9.37
N LEU A 350 9.98 -10.25 -9.71
CA LEU A 350 10.10 -9.61 -11.03
C LEU A 350 8.82 -9.02 -11.65
N THR A 351 7.63 -9.34 -11.13
CA THR A 351 6.34 -8.83 -11.63
C THR A 351 5.88 -7.57 -10.91
N HIS A 352 6.65 -7.12 -9.92
CA HIS A 352 6.36 -5.98 -9.06
C HIS A 352 7.60 -5.10 -8.88
N TRP A 353 7.36 -3.86 -8.47
CA TRP A 353 8.41 -2.96 -8.01
C TRP A 353 8.92 -3.35 -6.62
N GLU A 354 10.23 -3.17 -6.40
CA GLU A 354 10.88 -3.40 -5.11
C GLU A 354 10.28 -2.51 -4.01
N LYS A 355 9.67 -3.14 -3.01
CA LYS A 355 8.90 -2.39 -2.01
C LYS A 355 9.77 -1.52 -1.11
N ARG A 356 11.03 -1.88 -0.86
CA ARG A 356 11.96 -1.05 -0.07
C ARG A 356 12.10 0.36 -0.64
N VAL A 357 12.17 0.52 -1.95
CA VAL A 357 12.40 1.82 -2.59
C VAL A 357 11.14 2.48 -3.15
N PHE A 358 10.04 1.72 -3.32
CA PHE A 358 8.80 2.22 -3.89
C PHE A 358 7.56 2.16 -2.96
N GLU A 359 7.64 1.52 -1.79
CA GLU A 359 6.63 1.45 -0.72
C GLU A 359 5.16 1.47 -1.15
N ASN A 360 4.52 2.65 -1.26
CA ASN A 360 3.10 2.83 -1.58
C ASN A 360 2.80 2.89 -3.09
N GLU A 361 3.77 2.57 -3.95
CA GLU A 361 3.50 2.31 -5.36
C GLU A 361 2.56 1.10 -5.48
N ALA A 362 1.48 1.28 -6.25
CA ALA A 362 0.39 0.32 -6.36
C ALA A 362 0.81 -1.02 -6.99
N MET A 363 1.94 -1.08 -7.70
CA MET A 363 2.57 -2.27 -8.28
C MET A 363 3.71 -2.83 -7.43
N THR A 364 3.81 -2.47 -6.16
CA THR A 364 4.59 -3.27 -5.19
C THR A 364 3.86 -4.56 -4.84
N GLY A 365 4.60 -5.61 -4.45
CA GLY A 365 4.05 -6.94 -4.18
C GLY A 365 3.15 -7.04 -2.95
N THR A 366 2.92 -5.96 -2.20
CA THR A 366 1.93 -5.91 -1.10
C THR A 366 1.25 -4.56 -1.04
N HIS A 367 -0.08 -4.55 -0.83
CA HIS A 367 -0.81 -3.31 -0.62
C HIS A 367 -0.46 -2.65 0.71
N THR A 368 -0.14 -1.37 0.65
CA THR A 368 -0.04 -0.46 1.81
C THR A 368 -1.07 0.66 1.70
N GLN A 369 -1.14 1.55 2.69
CA GLN A 369 -2.16 2.61 2.68
C GLN A 369 -1.87 3.61 1.55
N ASN A 370 -2.94 4.17 0.98
CA ASN A 370 -2.88 5.16 -0.11
C ASN A 370 -2.03 4.66 -1.31
N PRO A 371 -2.36 3.50 -1.91
CA PRO A 371 -1.61 2.96 -3.04
C PRO A 371 -1.75 3.84 -4.28
N ILE A 372 -0.63 4.11 -4.94
CA ILE A 372 -0.54 5.09 -6.04
C ILE A 372 0.02 4.46 -7.30
N ILE A 373 -0.63 4.69 -8.45
CA ILE A 373 -0.02 4.46 -9.76
C ILE A 373 0.87 5.64 -10.08
N SER A 374 2.17 5.43 -10.02
CA SER A 374 3.20 6.46 -10.19
C SER A 374 3.51 6.76 -11.66
N ARG A 375 4.27 7.83 -11.88
CA ARG A 375 4.88 8.13 -13.19
C ARG A 375 5.81 7.01 -13.67
N ILE A 376 6.45 6.29 -12.75
CA ILE A 376 7.36 5.18 -13.07
C ILE A 376 6.58 4.00 -13.67
N THR A 377 5.44 3.66 -13.10
CA THR A 377 4.55 2.62 -13.65
C THR A 377 3.98 3.01 -15.01
N LEU A 378 3.57 4.28 -15.19
CA LEU A 378 3.13 4.77 -16.49
C LEU A 378 4.27 4.76 -17.53
N ALA A 379 5.51 5.05 -17.12
CA ALA A 379 6.68 4.94 -17.97
C ALA A 379 6.98 3.50 -18.40
N LEU A 380 6.80 2.52 -17.51
CA LEU A 380 6.89 1.10 -17.89
C LEU A 380 5.86 0.78 -18.97
N MET A 381 4.62 1.25 -18.82
CA MET A 381 3.58 1.02 -19.82
C MET A 381 3.89 1.66 -21.17
N GLU A 382 4.50 2.84 -21.18
CA GLU A 382 5.01 3.46 -22.41
C GLU A 382 6.18 2.68 -23.02
N ASP A 383 7.10 2.19 -22.19
CA ASP A 383 8.27 1.41 -22.60
C ASP A 383 7.93 -0.02 -23.08
N THR A 384 6.69 -0.48 -22.93
CA THR A 384 6.20 -1.68 -23.63
C THR A 384 6.27 -1.51 -25.15
N GLY A 385 6.20 -0.26 -25.64
CA GLY A 385 6.05 0.08 -27.06
C GLY A 385 4.63 -0.07 -27.60
N TRP A 386 3.70 -0.57 -26.77
CA TRP A 386 2.29 -0.78 -27.12
C TRP A 386 1.43 0.46 -26.88
N TYR A 387 1.78 1.22 -25.86
CA TYR A 387 1.04 2.38 -25.37
C TYR A 387 1.90 3.64 -25.41
N THR A 388 1.26 4.80 -25.39
CA THR A 388 1.88 6.03 -24.87
C THR A 388 1.13 6.45 -23.61
N ALA A 389 1.83 6.99 -22.62
CA ALA A 389 1.23 7.26 -21.32
C ALA A 389 0.79 8.71 -21.15
N ASN A 390 -0.39 8.89 -20.56
CA ASN A 390 -0.82 10.17 -20.03
C ASN A 390 -0.30 10.35 -18.61
N TYR A 391 0.89 10.92 -18.48
CA TYR A 391 1.50 11.18 -17.17
C TYR A 391 0.70 12.12 -16.27
N SER A 392 -0.32 12.82 -16.78
CA SER A 392 -1.23 13.64 -15.95
C SER A 392 -2.14 12.79 -15.05
N GLN A 393 -2.25 11.48 -15.31
CA GLN A 393 -3.02 10.54 -14.49
C GLN A 393 -2.20 9.92 -13.35
N ALA A 394 -0.89 10.16 -13.31
CA ALA A 394 -0.04 9.64 -12.24
C ALA A 394 -0.39 10.29 -10.90
N GLY A 395 -0.44 9.49 -9.83
CA GLY A 395 -0.51 10.00 -8.47
C GLY A 395 0.86 10.52 -8.00
N GLU A 396 0.85 11.43 -7.02
CA GLU A 396 2.08 11.91 -6.39
C GLU A 396 2.53 10.96 -5.27
N MET A 397 3.74 10.43 -5.40
CA MET A 397 4.40 9.62 -4.39
C MET A 397 5.49 10.44 -3.71
N THR A 398 5.52 10.43 -2.38
CA THR A 398 6.53 11.16 -1.57
C THR A 398 7.67 10.26 -1.08
N TRP A 399 7.42 8.95 -0.97
CA TRP A 399 8.41 7.96 -0.51
C TRP A 399 9.68 7.95 -1.38
N GLY A 400 10.83 8.31 -0.79
CA GLY A 400 12.10 8.28 -1.51
C GLY A 400 12.36 9.47 -2.44
N ARG A 401 11.39 10.35 -2.68
CA ARG A 401 11.51 11.47 -3.62
C ARG A 401 12.66 12.40 -3.24
N GLY A 402 13.62 12.57 -4.17
CA GLY A 402 14.77 13.46 -3.98
C GLY A 402 15.74 13.05 -2.86
N LEU A 403 15.70 11.81 -2.39
CA LEU A 403 16.60 11.33 -1.33
C LEU A 403 18.01 10.93 -1.82
N GLY A 404 18.23 10.98 -3.13
CA GLY A 404 19.51 10.75 -3.79
C GLY A 404 19.91 9.28 -3.91
N CYS A 405 21.07 9.07 -4.53
CA CYS A 405 21.61 7.72 -4.77
C CYS A 405 21.88 6.93 -3.49
N ASP A 406 22.18 7.61 -2.37
CA ASP A 406 22.38 6.95 -1.08
C ASP A 406 21.13 6.20 -0.61
N PHE A 407 19.92 6.68 -0.95
CA PHE A 407 18.68 5.99 -0.64
C PHE A 407 18.40 4.85 -1.61
N ALA A 408 18.49 5.14 -2.92
CA ALA A 408 18.10 4.18 -3.96
C ALA A 408 19.02 2.94 -3.98
N VAL A 409 20.34 3.14 -3.85
CA VAL A 409 21.35 2.11 -4.14
C VAL A 409 21.83 1.34 -2.91
N LYS A 410 21.78 1.95 -1.72
CA LYS A 410 22.36 1.37 -0.50
C LYS A 410 21.31 0.63 0.33
N SER A 411 21.79 -0.19 1.26
CA SER A 411 20.93 -0.85 2.23
C SER A 411 20.28 0.16 3.18
N CYS A 412 19.10 -0.18 3.70
CA CYS A 412 18.46 0.65 4.71
C CYS A 412 19.29 0.75 6.00
N LYS A 413 20.09 -0.27 6.34
CA LYS A 413 21.08 -0.17 7.42
C LYS A 413 22.07 0.95 7.18
N GLU A 414 22.66 1.01 5.98
CA GLU A 414 23.65 2.05 5.66
C GLU A 414 23.02 3.42 5.71
N TRP A 415 21.82 3.58 5.14
CA TRP A 415 21.05 4.81 5.22
C TRP A 415 20.81 5.25 6.68
N ILE A 416 20.25 4.36 7.51
CA ILE A 416 19.94 4.62 8.92
C ILE A 416 21.21 5.05 9.66
N SER A 417 22.32 4.32 9.47
CA SER A 417 23.59 4.61 10.14
C SER A 417 24.16 5.96 9.70
N MET A 418 24.22 6.21 8.38
CA MET A 418 24.73 7.47 7.81
C MET A 418 23.94 8.69 8.26
N LYS A 419 22.61 8.58 8.34
CA LYS A 419 21.74 9.67 8.79
C LYS A 419 21.87 9.89 10.29
N ALA A 420 21.86 8.82 11.09
CA ALA A 420 22.00 8.90 12.54
C ALA A 420 23.35 9.52 12.95
N ASP A 421 24.45 9.12 12.32
CA ASP A 421 25.80 9.65 12.59
C ASP A 421 25.92 11.15 12.31
N ARG A 422 25.12 11.66 11.36
CA ARG A 422 25.05 13.09 11.01
C ARG A 422 24.02 13.85 11.85
N GLY A 423 23.32 13.20 12.78
CA GLY A 423 22.21 13.80 13.52
C GLY A 423 21.04 14.23 12.64
N MET A 424 20.88 13.59 11.47
CA MET A 424 19.78 13.83 10.53
C MET A 424 18.62 12.85 10.77
N SER A 425 17.44 13.20 10.27
CA SER A 425 16.31 12.28 10.24
C SER A 425 16.68 11.01 9.47
N ILE A 426 16.32 9.85 10.05
CA ILE A 426 16.47 8.54 9.40
C ILE A 426 15.27 8.19 8.51
N HIS A 427 14.22 9.03 8.53
CA HIS A 427 13.06 8.85 7.69
C HIS A 427 13.44 8.74 6.19
N PRO A 428 12.70 7.95 5.42
CA PRO A 428 11.42 7.33 5.79
C PRO A 428 11.53 5.99 6.55
N PHE A 429 12.74 5.46 6.73
CA PHE A 429 12.99 4.34 7.65
C PHE A 429 12.87 4.75 9.12
N CYS A 430 12.79 3.76 10.02
CA CYS A 430 12.61 4.02 11.45
C CYS A 430 13.34 2.99 12.33
N ASN A 431 13.48 3.27 13.62
CA ASN A 431 14.20 2.39 14.56
C ASN A 431 13.46 2.20 15.91
N LYS A 432 12.18 2.59 15.99
CA LYS A 432 11.38 2.46 17.21
C LYS A 432 10.60 1.14 17.19
N VAL A 433 10.86 0.26 18.16
CA VAL A 433 10.15 -1.01 18.28
C VAL A 433 8.68 -0.77 18.58
N LYS A 434 7.79 -1.40 17.80
CA LYS A 434 6.35 -1.42 18.04
C LYS A 434 6.05 -2.23 19.31
N ARG A 435 5.81 -1.53 20.42
CA ARG A 435 5.52 -2.11 21.74
C ARG A 435 4.45 -1.29 22.47
N ASP A 436 3.86 -1.86 23.52
CA ASP A 436 2.93 -1.14 24.40
C ASP A 436 3.71 -0.39 25.50
N PRO A 437 3.42 0.90 25.78
CA PRO A 437 2.52 1.81 25.06
C PRO A 437 3.05 2.18 23.67
N LEU A 438 2.18 2.19 22.65
CA LEU A 438 2.57 2.54 21.27
C LEU A 438 3.09 3.98 21.21
N GLN A 439 4.26 4.15 20.60
CA GLN A 439 4.82 5.45 20.29
C GLN A 439 4.55 5.79 18.82
N THR A 440 3.71 6.79 18.56
CA THR A 440 3.43 7.30 17.21
C THR A 440 4.41 8.41 16.82
N GLU A 441 4.53 8.66 15.52
CA GLU A 441 5.35 9.71 14.92
C GLU A 441 4.55 10.37 13.80
N CYS A 442 5.06 11.43 13.18
CA CYS A 442 4.46 11.99 11.97
C CYS A 442 5.12 11.44 10.70
N THR A 443 4.36 11.40 9.60
CA THR A 443 4.94 11.25 8.27
C THR A 443 5.81 12.45 7.91
N ASP A 444 6.75 12.29 6.96
CA ASP A 444 7.67 13.36 6.55
C ASP A 444 6.93 14.60 6.01
N ASP A 445 5.80 14.39 5.33
CA ASP A 445 4.91 15.43 4.83
C ASP A 445 3.91 15.95 5.89
N ARG A 446 3.93 15.36 7.10
CA ARG A 446 3.03 15.59 8.23
C ARG A 446 1.55 15.41 7.90
N THR A 447 1.19 14.72 6.84
CA THR A 447 -0.23 14.52 6.49
C THR A 447 -0.89 13.45 7.35
N SER A 448 -0.12 12.59 8.00
CA SER A 448 -0.63 11.46 8.77
C SER A 448 0.14 11.20 10.07
N VAL A 449 -0.56 10.61 11.04
CA VAL A 449 0.04 9.96 12.21
C VAL A 449 0.52 8.56 11.79
N ALA A 450 1.77 8.22 12.07
CA ALA A 450 2.38 6.97 11.64
C ALA A 450 2.94 6.16 12.82
N LEU A 451 3.22 4.89 12.55
CA LEU A 451 3.90 3.98 13.46
C LEU A 451 5.09 3.35 12.75
N CYS A 452 6.20 3.19 13.48
CA CYS A 452 7.30 2.36 13.00
C CYS A 452 6.85 0.90 12.96
N ASN A 453 6.97 0.24 11.81
CA ASN A 453 6.58 -1.16 11.63
C ASN A 453 7.67 -2.17 12.08
N LEU A 454 8.61 -1.74 12.93
CA LEU A 454 9.66 -2.58 13.51
C LEU A 454 9.09 -3.52 14.57
N VAL A 455 9.22 -4.83 14.34
CA VAL A 455 8.67 -5.88 15.21
C VAL A 455 9.73 -6.94 15.52
N ARG A 456 9.47 -7.75 16.56
CA ARG A 456 10.25 -8.97 16.84
C ARG A 456 9.64 -10.13 16.05
N HIS A 457 10.48 -10.86 15.33
CA HIS A 457 10.13 -12.09 14.61
C HIS A 457 10.33 -13.32 15.51
N GLU A 458 9.67 -14.43 15.19
CA GLU A 458 9.81 -15.69 15.93
C GLU A 458 11.20 -16.32 15.72
N GLN A 459 11.74 -16.17 14.52
CA GLN A 459 13.04 -16.69 14.12
C GLN A 459 14.02 -15.54 13.87
N VAL A 460 15.32 -15.86 13.96
CA VAL A 460 16.38 -14.92 13.58
C VAL A 460 16.27 -14.63 12.09
N LEU A 461 16.26 -13.36 11.73
CA LEU A 461 16.22 -12.93 10.34
C LEU A 461 17.50 -13.36 9.61
N PRO A 462 17.42 -13.71 8.31
CA PRO A 462 18.61 -13.94 7.49
C PRO A 462 19.60 -12.79 7.60
N LYS A 463 20.91 -13.11 7.62
CA LYS A 463 21.97 -12.09 7.83
C LYS A 463 21.89 -10.90 6.88
N ILE A 464 21.43 -11.13 5.64
CA ILE A 464 21.29 -10.09 4.62
C ILE A 464 20.20 -9.05 4.94
N TYR A 465 19.25 -9.40 5.83
CA TYR A 465 18.12 -8.55 6.24
C TYR A 465 18.25 -8.05 7.70
N GLN A 466 19.40 -8.25 8.33
CA GLN A 466 19.65 -7.73 9.68
C GLN A 466 20.14 -6.30 9.61
N ASN A 467 19.25 -5.35 9.93
CA ASN A 467 19.43 -3.94 9.61
C ASN A 467 19.98 -3.07 10.77
N PHE A 468 20.18 -3.63 11.97
CA PHE A 468 20.54 -2.87 13.16
C PHE A 468 21.74 -3.47 13.90
N ASP A 469 22.63 -2.60 14.40
CA ASP A 469 23.67 -3.01 15.36
C ASP A 469 23.17 -2.98 16.79
N GLN A 470 22.33 -1.99 17.11
CA GLN A 470 21.69 -1.78 18.40
C GLN A 470 20.30 -1.17 18.19
N ILE A 471 19.35 -1.55 19.05
CA ILE A 471 17.99 -1.01 19.04
C ILE A 471 17.63 -0.59 20.46
N LYS A 472 17.07 0.61 20.63
CA LYS A 472 16.68 1.13 21.93
C LYS A 472 15.67 0.17 22.59
N TYR A 473 15.94 -0.20 23.84
CA TYR A 473 15.11 -1.12 24.64
C TYR A 473 15.08 -2.60 24.17
N VAL A 474 16.01 -3.00 23.31
CA VAL A 474 16.25 -4.40 22.95
C VAL A 474 17.51 -4.88 23.67
N GLU A 475 17.50 -6.13 24.16
CA GLU A 475 18.66 -6.73 24.81
C GLU A 475 19.79 -6.96 23.78
N ALA A 476 21.03 -6.66 24.17
CA ALA A 476 22.18 -6.81 23.31
C ALA A 476 22.34 -8.28 22.88
N GLY A 477 22.38 -8.52 21.57
CA GLY A 477 22.43 -9.85 20.96
C GLY A 477 21.11 -10.31 20.34
N GLU A 478 19.97 -9.72 20.73
CA GLU A 478 18.66 -10.07 20.18
C GLU A 478 18.31 -9.32 18.88
N GLU A 479 19.11 -8.35 18.43
CA GLU A 479 18.77 -7.48 17.30
C GLU A 479 18.54 -8.25 15.99
N GLY A 480 19.09 -9.46 15.88
CA GLY A 480 18.87 -10.34 14.72
C GLY A 480 17.43 -10.86 14.60
N TYR A 481 16.62 -10.76 15.67
CA TYR A 481 15.19 -11.07 15.64
C TYR A 481 14.34 -9.87 15.23
N TYR A 482 14.90 -8.67 15.08
CA TYR A 482 14.15 -7.46 14.84
C TYR A 482 14.32 -6.97 13.41
N GLY A 483 13.19 -6.65 12.77
CA GLY A 483 13.12 -6.06 11.44
C GLY A 483 11.72 -5.53 11.16
N GLY A 484 11.53 -4.89 10.01
CA GLY A 484 10.23 -4.48 9.52
C GLY A 484 9.25 -5.67 9.47
N SER A 485 7.96 -5.40 9.70
CA SER A 485 6.92 -6.43 9.63
C SER A 485 6.57 -6.84 8.20
N VAL A 486 6.99 -6.06 7.21
CA VAL A 486 6.76 -6.33 5.78
C VAL A 486 8.02 -6.98 5.23
N SER A 487 7.94 -8.27 4.88
CA SER A 487 9.09 -9.03 4.40
C SER A 487 9.64 -8.42 3.12
N LEU A 488 8.77 -8.16 2.13
CA LEU A 488 9.07 -7.60 0.79
C LEU A 488 9.80 -6.25 0.79
N ALA A 489 9.86 -5.56 1.92
CA ALA A 489 10.63 -4.34 2.05
C ALA A 489 12.04 -4.65 2.60
N ASP A 490 12.62 -5.81 2.28
CA ASP A 490 13.90 -6.29 2.83
C ASP A 490 13.99 -6.33 4.36
N TYR A 491 12.84 -6.50 5.03
CA TYR A 491 12.71 -6.28 6.47
C TYR A 491 13.26 -4.91 6.94
N CYS A 492 13.37 -3.93 6.05
CA CYS A 492 13.67 -2.55 6.40
C CYS A 492 12.46 -1.96 7.11
N PRO A 493 12.59 -1.52 8.37
CA PRO A 493 11.47 -0.90 9.06
C PRO A 493 11.28 0.54 8.61
N TYR A 494 10.03 0.94 8.47
CA TYR A 494 9.64 2.26 8.04
C TYR A 494 8.38 2.76 8.77
N ILE A 495 8.20 4.07 8.74
CA ILE A 495 6.99 4.67 9.29
C ILE A 495 5.81 4.41 8.37
N GLN A 496 4.73 3.88 8.93
CA GLN A 496 3.55 3.49 8.18
C GLN A 496 2.29 4.12 8.78
N GLU A 497 1.42 4.64 7.91
CA GLU A 497 0.06 4.97 8.28
C GLU A 497 -0.69 3.74 8.78
N PHE A 498 -1.60 3.94 9.71
CA PHE A 498 -2.38 2.86 10.28
C PHE A 498 -3.86 3.23 10.44
N THR A 499 -4.67 2.22 10.67
CA THR A 499 -6.07 2.37 11.01
C THR A 499 -6.30 1.94 12.45
N TRP A 500 -7.05 2.74 13.19
CA TRP A 500 -7.46 2.42 14.54
C TRP A 500 -8.56 1.36 14.49
N LYS A 501 -8.38 0.25 15.22
CA LYS A 501 -9.37 -0.84 15.28
C LYS A 501 -9.92 -0.99 16.70
N ALA A 502 -11.21 -1.29 16.80
CA ALA A 502 -11.86 -1.71 18.04
C ALA A 502 -12.59 -3.02 17.77
N LYS A 503 -12.25 -4.09 18.52
CA LYS A 503 -12.80 -5.45 18.31
C LYS A 503 -12.67 -5.92 16.84
N ASN A 504 -11.51 -5.70 16.22
CA ASN A 504 -11.21 -5.99 14.81
C ASN A 504 -12.04 -5.24 13.75
N VAL A 505 -12.78 -4.19 14.14
CA VAL A 505 -13.46 -3.29 13.21
C VAL A 505 -12.70 -1.97 13.13
N ILE A 506 -12.42 -1.50 11.92
CA ILE A 506 -11.79 -0.20 11.67
C ILE A 506 -12.73 0.90 12.17
N VAL A 507 -12.21 1.78 13.03
CA VAL A 507 -12.93 2.89 13.64
C VAL A 507 -12.62 4.20 12.91
N ARG A 508 -11.34 4.45 12.60
CA ARG A 508 -10.85 5.65 11.90
C ARG A 508 -9.46 5.40 11.32
N GLY A 509 -9.08 6.15 10.27
CA GLY A 509 -7.72 6.22 9.76
C GLY A 509 -6.82 7.14 10.59
N SER A 510 -5.59 7.33 10.13
CA SER A 510 -4.58 8.20 10.77
C SER A 510 -4.22 9.43 9.94
N HIS A 511 -4.77 9.57 8.72
CA HIS A 511 -4.58 10.73 7.85
C HIS A 511 -5.29 11.96 8.44
N CYS A 512 -4.54 13.02 8.72
CA CYS A 512 -4.99 14.21 9.42
C CYS A 512 -5.98 15.06 8.63
N GLN A 513 -5.96 14.96 7.29
CA GLN A 513 -6.76 15.82 6.44
C GLN A 513 -8.21 15.36 6.26
N PHE A 514 -8.54 14.14 6.69
CA PHE A 514 -9.84 13.52 6.53
C PHE A 514 -10.71 13.75 7.76
N ALA A 515 -11.77 14.56 7.62
CA ALA A 515 -12.62 14.96 8.75
C ALA A 515 -13.37 13.77 9.39
N GLU A 516 -13.60 12.70 8.65
CA GLU A 516 -14.13 11.43 9.14
C GLU A 516 -13.22 10.74 10.18
N ASN A 517 -11.93 11.10 10.23
CA ASN A 517 -10.97 10.54 11.19
C ASN A 517 -11.00 11.25 12.56
N ASN A 518 -11.88 12.23 12.77
CA ASN A 518 -12.01 12.89 14.07
C ASN A 518 -12.36 11.88 15.19
N PRO A 519 -11.61 11.86 16.31
CA PRO A 519 -11.98 11.06 17.46
C PRO A 519 -13.32 11.52 18.03
N LYS A 520 -14.09 10.57 18.57
CA LYS A 520 -15.30 10.93 19.35
C LYS A 520 -14.89 11.76 20.57
N PRO A 521 -15.68 12.75 21.02
CA PRO A 521 -15.32 13.63 22.13
C PRO A 521 -14.87 12.90 23.40
N GLU A 522 -15.53 11.79 23.75
CA GLU A 522 -15.22 10.96 24.93
C GLU A 522 -13.92 10.13 24.79
N LYS A 523 -13.33 10.14 23.59
CA LYS A 523 -12.06 9.50 23.25
C LYS A 523 -11.07 10.49 22.63
N ASN A 524 -11.23 11.80 22.82
CA ASN A 524 -10.32 12.79 22.23
C ASN A 524 -9.37 13.40 23.27
N PHE A 525 -8.46 12.57 23.80
CA PHE A 525 -7.68 12.95 24.98
C PHE A 525 -6.62 13.99 24.65
N ALA A 526 -6.04 13.91 23.45
CA ALA A 526 -5.05 14.86 22.96
C ALA A 526 -5.67 16.09 22.27
N LEU A 527 -7.00 16.24 22.32
CA LEU A 527 -7.75 17.32 21.67
C LEU A 527 -7.41 17.45 20.18
N GLU A 528 -7.24 16.30 19.51
CA GLU A 528 -6.95 16.23 18.09
C GLU A 528 -8.10 16.80 17.27
N LYS A 529 -7.76 17.38 16.12
CA LYS A 529 -8.71 17.82 15.11
C LYS A 529 -8.23 17.36 13.74
N TYR A 530 -9.13 16.69 13.02
CA TYR A 530 -8.91 16.25 11.66
C TYR A 530 -9.75 17.12 10.72
N SER A 531 -9.11 17.71 9.71
CA SER A 531 -9.74 18.57 8.71
C SER A 531 -8.76 18.80 7.57
N ASN A 532 -9.25 19.29 6.43
CA ASN A 532 -8.41 19.68 5.29
C ASN A 532 -7.29 20.71 5.60
N GLN A 533 -7.29 21.32 6.79
CA GLN A 533 -6.27 22.25 7.29
C GLN A 533 -5.58 21.73 8.57
N SER A 534 -5.52 20.41 8.74
CA SER A 534 -4.87 19.75 9.86
C SER A 534 -3.62 19.00 9.41
N LEU A 535 -2.58 19.06 10.23
CA LEU A 535 -1.31 18.34 10.05
C LEU A 535 -0.97 17.57 11.32
N CYS A 536 -0.07 16.60 11.19
CA CYS A 536 0.51 15.86 12.28
C CYS A 536 1.60 16.68 12.98
N PHE A 537 1.49 16.77 14.30
CA PHE A 537 2.51 17.38 15.16
C PHE A 537 2.99 16.36 16.18
N GLU A 538 4.31 16.38 16.41
CA GLU A 538 4.94 15.53 17.44
C GLU A 538 4.51 16.01 18.83
N HIS A 539 4.39 15.07 19.75
CA HIS A 539 4.23 15.31 21.18
C HIS A 539 5.59 15.19 21.88
N SER A 540 5.70 15.79 23.07
CA SER A 540 6.87 15.57 23.93
C SER A 540 6.90 14.14 24.48
N ASP A 541 7.98 13.77 25.18
CA ASP A 541 8.08 12.50 25.93
C ASP A 541 7.04 12.35 27.07
N HIS A 542 6.26 13.40 27.37
CA HIS A 542 5.17 13.35 28.32
C HIS A 542 3.87 12.84 27.70
N MET A 543 3.38 11.71 28.20
CA MET A 543 2.10 11.14 27.81
C MET A 543 0.93 12.09 28.11
N TRP A 544 -0.05 12.15 27.21
CA TRP A 544 -1.28 12.89 27.42
C TRP A 544 -2.13 12.27 28.53
N GLU A 545 -2.70 13.15 29.35
CA GLU A 545 -3.48 12.81 30.54
C GLU A 545 -4.79 13.59 30.58
N GLU A 546 -5.88 12.90 30.91
CA GLU A 546 -7.17 13.50 31.24
C GLU A 546 -7.47 13.33 32.73
N ARG A 547 -7.86 14.42 33.41
CA ARG A 547 -8.28 14.40 34.82
C ARG A 547 -9.66 15.00 35.01
N SER A 548 -10.52 14.30 35.72
CA SER A 548 -11.72 14.85 36.34
C SER A 548 -11.64 14.69 37.85
N CYS A 549 -12.57 15.30 38.58
CA CYS A 549 -12.58 15.20 40.04
C CYS A 549 -12.84 13.79 40.57
N LYS A 550 -13.28 12.87 39.70
CA LYS A 550 -13.62 11.49 40.06
C LYS A 550 -12.61 10.48 39.54
N GLN A 551 -11.91 10.78 38.44
CA GLN A 551 -11.14 9.80 37.69
C GLN A 551 -9.95 10.46 36.99
N MET A 552 -8.87 9.71 36.83
CA MET A 552 -7.71 10.05 36.03
C MET A 552 -7.54 8.98 34.96
N ARG A 553 -7.33 9.39 33.72
CA ARG A 553 -7.13 8.50 32.58
C ARG A 553 -5.83 8.88 31.88
N GLN A 554 -4.97 7.88 31.67
CA GLN A 554 -3.77 8.01 30.87
C GLN A 554 -3.98 7.22 29.58
N TRP A 555 -3.64 7.83 28.45
CA TRP A 555 -3.85 7.22 27.15
C TRP A 555 -2.77 6.16 26.87
N GLN A 556 -3.11 5.11 26.11
CA GLN A 556 -2.24 3.95 25.89
C GLN A 556 -1.14 4.18 24.82
N HIS A 557 -1.18 5.33 24.15
CA HIS A 557 -0.37 5.69 22.98
C HIS A 557 0.04 7.17 23.04
N TRP A 558 1.20 7.52 22.53
CA TRP A 558 1.65 8.91 22.57
C TRP A 558 2.72 9.13 21.51
N GLY A 559 3.05 10.37 21.22
CA GLY A 559 4.19 10.70 20.36
C GLY A 559 3.81 11.63 19.23
N SER A 560 2.57 11.60 18.76
CA SER A 560 2.07 12.55 17.76
C SER A 560 0.54 12.62 17.71
N GLY A 561 0.01 13.67 17.10
CA GLY A 561 -1.43 13.84 16.89
C GLY A 561 -1.76 14.89 15.83
N CYS A 562 -3.00 14.89 15.35
CA CYS A 562 -3.45 15.82 14.31
C CYS A 562 -4.04 17.10 14.89
N TYR A 563 -3.58 18.26 14.40
CA TYR A 563 -4.05 19.57 14.84
C TYR A 563 -4.22 20.53 13.66
N GLY A 564 -5.18 21.45 13.79
CA GLY A 564 -5.29 22.57 12.85
C GLY A 564 -4.11 23.53 13.01
N TYR A 565 -3.76 24.25 11.96
CA TYR A 565 -2.67 25.23 12.01
C TYR A 565 -2.98 26.51 11.23
N ARG A 566 -2.22 27.58 11.50
CA ARG A 566 -2.24 28.84 10.75
C ARG A 566 -0.84 29.41 10.59
N CYS A 567 -0.59 30.03 9.45
CA CYS A 567 0.65 30.75 9.18
C CYS A 567 0.36 32.24 9.17
N GLU A 568 0.70 32.95 10.25
CA GLU A 568 0.36 34.37 10.42
C GLU A 568 1.51 35.12 11.13
N ASN A 569 1.71 36.39 10.76
CA ASN A 569 2.73 37.27 11.37
C ASN A 569 4.16 36.70 11.30
N GLY A 570 4.48 35.97 10.23
CA GLY A 570 5.76 35.28 10.03
C GLY A 570 6.01 34.10 10.99
N ARG A 571 4.98 33.57 11.66
CA ARG A 571 5.08 32.42 12.57
C ARG A 571 4.02 31.35 12.29
N LEU A 572 4.32 30.13 12.72
CA LEU A 572 3.39 29.01 12.76
C LEU A 572 2.57 29.06 14.05
N HIS A 573 1.27 28.85 13.94
CA HIS A 573 0.35 28.76 15.06
C HIS A 573 -0.41 27.43 15.00
N ILE A 574 -0.47 26.72 16.13
CA ILE A 574 -1.15 25.43 16.29
C ILE A 574 -2.47 25.66 17.02
N LEU A 575 -3.56 25.09 16.51
CA LEU A 575 -4.91 25.22 17.05
C LEU A 575 -5.23 23.98 17.89
N VAL A 576 -5.46 24.18 19.19
CA VAL A 576 -5.78 23.10 20.14
C VAL A 576 -7.05 23.48 20.90
N GLY A 577 -8.13 22.71 20.69
CA GLY A 577 -9.46 23.08 21.19
C GLY A 577 -9.89 24.45 20.64
N ASN A 578 -10.16 25.39 21.55
CA ASN A 578 -10.56 26.76 21.21
C ASN A 578 -9.39 27.77 21.29
N TYR A 579 -8.17 27.29 21.46
CA TYR A 579 -7.00 28.13 21.72
C TYR A 579 -5.97 28.03 20.60
N THR A 580 -5.19 29.09 20.45
CA THR A 580 -4.14 29.21 19.46
C THR A 580 -2.80 29.35 20.18
N TYR A 581 -1.86 28.48 19.82
CA TYR A 581 -0.53 28.41 20.40
C TYR A 581 0.51 28.75 19.34
N THR A 582 1.49 29.59 19.66
CA THR A 582 2.45 30.12 18.69
C THR A 582 3.80 29.43 18.83
N CYS A 583 4.35 28.99 17.71
CA CYS A 583 5.71 28.48 17.60
C CYS A 583 6.69 29.62 17.34
N TYR A 584 7.55 29.90 18.32
CA TYR A 584 8.59 30.92 18.27
C TYR A 584 9.90 30.38 17.69
N HIS A 585 10.24 29.11 17.96
CA HIS A 585 11.40 28.43 17.39
C HIS A 585 11.11 26.93 17.15
N ALA A 586 11.96 26.28 16.35
CA ALA A 586 11.90 24.83 16.16
C ALA A 586 12.20 24.10 17.48
N ASN A 587 11.57 22.94 17.68
CA ASN A 587 11.66 22.11 18.89
C ASN A 587 11.16 22.79 20.18
N GLN A 588 10.39 23.89 20.08
CA GLN A 588 9.72 24.46 21.23
C GLN A 588 8.65 23.48 21.75
N GLU A 589 8.70 23.14 23.04
CA GLU A 589 7.62 22.41 23.70
C GLU A 589 6.53 23.37 24.17
N ILE A 590 5.31 23.15 23.70
CA ILE A 590 4.12 23.88 24.12
C ILE A 590 3.33 23.00 25.09
N TYR A 591 3.37 23.36 26.37
CA TYR A 591 2.57 22.69 27.39
C TYR A 591 1.10 23.07 27.29
N ILE A 592 0.27 22.06 27.06
CA ILE A 592 -1.19 22.19 26.95
C ILE A 592 -1.81 21.82 28.30
N ARG A 593 -2.63 22.73 28.84
CA ARG A 593 -3.38 22.50 30.08
C ARG A 593 -4.73 23.21 30.04
N ILE A 594 -5.76 22.51 29.60
CA ILE A 594 -7.08 23.08 29.28
C ILE A 594 -8.23 22.18 29.72
N ILE A 595 -9.31 22.77 30.20
CA ILE A 595 -10.56 22.08 30.52
C ILE A 595 -11.45 22.04 29.27
N SER A 596 -11.85 20.83 28.89
CA SER A 596 -12.80 20.57 27.81
C SER A 596 -13.70 19.41 28.23
N ASN A 597 -15.01 19.51 27.95
CA ASN A 597 -15.99 18.48 28.32
C ASN A 597 -15.93 18.03 29.79
N GLU A 598 -15.66 18.94 30.73
CA GLU A 598 -15.48 18.67 32.18
C GLU A 598 -14.21 17.89 32.57
N TRP A 599 -13.29 17.65 31.64
CA TRP A 599 -11.99 17.03 31.88
C TRP A 599 -10.86 18.03 31.68
N LEU A 600 -9.87 18.00 32.58
CA LEU A 600 -8.61 18.71 32.43
C LEU A 600 -7.66 17.86 31.60
N HIS A 601 -7.35 18.33 30.39
CA HIS A 601 -6.37 17.74 29.48
C HIS A 601 -4.99 18.31 29.76
N LYS A 602 -3.98 17.44 29.84
CA LYS A 602 -2.57 17.80 30.01
C LYS A 602 -1.71 17.06 29.01
N GLY A 603 -0.84 17.78 28.32
CA GLY A 603 0.13 17.22 27.39
C GLY A 603 1.09 18.29 26.89
N ALA A 604 1.93 17.95 25.92
CA ALA A 604 2.76 18.93 25.25
C ALA A 604 2.95 18.58 23.77
N ILE A 605 2.95 19.62 22.94
CA ILE A 605 3.14 19.56 21.48
C ILE A 605 4.49 20.20 21.15
N VAL A 606 5.25 19.57 20.26
CA VAL A 606 6.57 20.05 19.82
C VAL A 606 6.41 20.81 18.50
N CYS A 607 6.90 22.05 18.48
CA CYS A 607 6.85 22.90 17.30
C CYS A 607 7.86 22.46 16.24
N PRO A 608 7.42 22.21 15.00
CA PRO A 608 8.34 21.99 13.88
C PRO A 608 8.97 23.32 13.42
N PRO A 609 10.04 23.25 12.61
CA PRO A 609 10.55 24.43 11.92
C PRO A 609 9.46 25.15 11.12
N CYS A 610 9.28 26.45 11.33
CA CYS A 610 8.28 27.26 10.62
C CYS A 610 8.35 27.11 9.09
N ARG A 611 9.58 27.05 8.55
CA ARG A 611 9.84 26.91 7.12
C ARG A 611 9.31 25.60 6.51
N GLU A 612 9.17 24.56 7.32
CA GLU A 612 8.66 23.25 6.88
C GLU A 612 7.17 23.33 6.52
N ILE A 613 6.39 24.09 7.30
CA ILE A 613 4.93 24.17 7.15
C ILE A 613 4.49 25.45 6.42
N CYS A 614 5.10 26.59 6.73
CA CYS A 614 4.59 27.90 6.33
C CYS A 614 5.35 28.58 5.18
N ALA A 615 6.46 28.00 4.68
CA ALA A 615 7.30 28.69 3.68
C ALA A 615 6.54 29.05 2.41
N SER A 616 5.78 28.12 1.83
CA SER A 616 4.99 28.36 0.62
C SER A 616 3.90 29.43 0.83
N GLN A 617 3.17 29.37 1.95
CA GLN A 617 2.11 30.33 2.28
C GLN A 617 2.64 31.74 2.56
N PHE A 618 3.82 31.86 3.15
CA PHE A 618 4.45 33.15 3.36
C PHE A 618 5.05 33.71 2.07
N ALA A 619 5.72 32.87 1.26
CA ALA A 619 6.24 33.28 -0.03
C ALA A 619 5.14 33.83 -0.95
N ALA A 620 3.96 33.20 -0.97
CA ALA A 620 2.79 33.68 -1.72
C ALA A 620 2.29 35.07 -1.28
N ARG A 621 2.60 35.50 -0.05
CA ARG A 621 2.27 36.83 0.51
C ARG A 621 3.47 37.78 0.54
N GLY A 622 4.63 37.39 0.02
CA GLY A 622 5.86 38.17 0.13
C GLY A 622 6.42 38.27 1.56
N GLU A 623 6.02 37.36 2.44
CA GLU A 623 6.48 37.25 3.83
C GLU A 623 7.55 36.13 3.96
N SER A 624 8.22 36.08 5.11
CA SER A 624 9.11 34.96 5.46
C SER A 624 8.95 34.56 6.92
N CYS A 625 9.32 33.32 7.25
CA CYS A 625 9.36 32.86 8.63
C CYS A 625 10.38 33.69 9.41
N LYS A 626 9.95 34.24 10.56
CA LYS A 626 10.83 34.93 11.50
C LYS A 626 11.88 33.97 12.06
N VAL A 627 13.02 34.52 12.45
CA VAL A 627 14.07 33.79 13.17
C VAL A 627 13.52 33.38 14.56
N GLY A 628 14.13 32.33 15.13
CA GLY A 628 13.77 31.85 16.45
C GLY A 628 14.02 32.90 17.53
N ASP A 629 13.01 33.15 18.37
CA ASP A 629 13.07 34.10 19.49
C ASP A 629 12.56 33.45 20.78
N GLU A 630 12.79 34.09 21.93
CA GLU A 630 12.34 33.60 23.24
C GLU A 630 10.79 33.56 23.30
N PRO A 631 10.20 32.41 23.68
CA PRO A 631 8.75 32.29 23.83
C PRO A 631 8.25 33.09 25.04
N PRO A 632 6.98 33.53 25.03
CA PRO A 632 6.38 34.18 26.18
C PRO A 632 6.33 33.22 27.38
N PRO A 633 6.26 33.76 28.61
CA PRO A 633 6.23 32.93 29.82
C PRO A 633 5.03 31.97 29.82
N ALA A 634 5.14 30.85 30.54
CA ALA A 634 4.16 29.76 30.50
C ALA A 634 2.73 30.14 30.93
N ASN A 635 2.53 31.29 31.58
CA ASN A 635 1.23 31.84 31.95
C ASN A 635 0.56 32.66 30.83
N PHE A 636 1.24 32.88 29.70
CA PHE A 636 0.69 33.55 28.53
C PHE A 636 -0.43 32.75 27.88
N TYR A 637 -0.32 31.42 27.91
CA TYR A 637 -1.34 30.50 27.42
C TYR A 637 -2.27 30.04 28.55
N PRO A 638 -3.51 29.60 28.22
CA PRO A 638 -4.45 29.07 29.21
C PRO A 638 -3.83 27.94 30.02
N ARG A 639 -4.06 27.97 31.34
CA ARG A 639 -3.55 27.00 32.29
C ARG A 639 -4.61 26.67 33.31
N ASP A 640 -5.58 25.86 32.89
CA ASP A 640 -6.76 25.60 33.69
C ASP A 640 -6.45 24.72 34.91
N GLU A 641 -7.16 24.96 36.01
CA GLU A 641 -7.06 24.16 37.23
C GLU A 641 -8.37 23.44 37.51
N LEU A 642 -8.25 22.13 37.75
CA LEU A 642 -9.39 21.31 38.12
C LEU A 642 -9.70 21.55 39.60
N GLN A 643 -10.76 22.32 39.87
CA GLN A 643 -11.23 22.55 41.23
C GLN A 643 -12.26 21.49 41.64
N CYS A 644 -11.90 20.66 42.62
CA CYS A 644 -12.75 19.59 43.13
C CYS A 644 -13.27 19.94 44.51
N SER A 645 -14.54 20.33 44.58
CA SER A 645 -15.23 20.54 45.85
C SER A 645 -15.49 19.19 46.52
N ALA A 646 -14.97 18.99 47.74
CA ALA A 646 -15.48 17.92 48.59
C ALA A 646 -16.95 18.26 48.89
N CYS A 647 -17.88 17.39 48.50
CA CYS A 647 -19.27 17.49 48.95
C CYS A 647 -19.27 17.25 50.48
N THR A 648 -19.05 18.30 51.27
CA THR A 648 -19.52 18.30 52.66
C THR A 648 -21.03 18.24 52.56
N VAL A 649 -21.59 17.03 52.68
CA VAL A 649 -23.00 16.85 52.99
C VAL A 649 -23.22 17.62 54.28
N ARG A 650 -23.71 18.86 54.15
CA ARG A 650 -24.14 19.65 55.29
C ARG A 650 -25.25 18.81 55.91
N ASN A 651 -24.97 18.29 57.10
CA ASN A 651 -25.75 17.28 57.78
C ASN A 651 -27.11 17.89 58.22
N HIS A 652 -28.02 18.12 57.27
CA HIS A 652 -29.39 18.56 57.54
C HIS A 652 -30.21 17.45 58.25
N LEU A 653 -29.64 16.26 58.42
CA LEU A 653 -30.17 15.17 59.25
C LEU A 653 -29.99 15.38 60.76
N PHE A 654 -29.09 16.27 61.22
CA PHE A 654 -28.95 16.56 62.66
C PHE A 654 -30.02 17.52 63.21
N VAL A 655 -30.63 18.36 62.36
CA VAL A 655 -31.70 19.27 62.80
C VAL A 655 -33.05 18.54 62.90
N LEU A 656 -33.32 17.56 62.02
CA LEU A 656 -34.53 16.75 62.09
C LEU A 656 -34.54 15.72 63.23
N PHE A 657 -33.36 15.21 63.65
CA PHE A 657 -33.28 14.32 64.80
C PHE A 657 -33.40 15.05 66.15
N SER A 658 -33.06 16.35 66.19
CA SER A 658 -33.17 17.19 67.39
C SER A 658 -34.61 17.70 67.63
N LEU A 659 -35.45 17.81 66.58
CA LEU A 659 -36.86 18.23 66.69
C LEU A 659 -37.82 17.07 67.04
N LEU A 660 -37.47 15.82 66.74
CA LEU A 660 -38.27 14.64 67.12
C LEU A 660 -38.03 14.16 68.56
N LEU A 661 -36.94 14.59 69.20
CA LEU A 661 -36.65 14.30 70.62
C LEU A 661 -37.27 15.31 71.60
N MET A 662 -37.81 16.44 71.11
CA MET A 662 -38.47 17.46 71.94
C MET A 662 -40.00 17.32 72.00
N ILE A 663 -40.61 16.32 71.35
CA ILE A 663 -42.07 16.07 71.36
C ILE A 663 -42.45 14.83 72.20
N ARG A 664 -41.49 14.21 72.92
CA ARG A 664 -41.76 13.10 73.88
C ARG A 664 -41.42 13.44 75.34
N CYS A 665 -41.55 14.71 75.73
CA CYS A 665 -41.64 15.12 77.12
C CYS A 665 -42.68 16.24 77.29
N THR A 666 -43.96 15.89 77.14
CA THR A 666 -45.13 16.46 77.86
C THR A 666 -46.40 15.76 77.40
N SER A 667 -46.67 14.57 77.96
CA SER A 667 -47.92 14.17 78.62
C SER A 667 -47.97 12.67 78.83
#